data_AF-M7ZVH7-F1
#
_entry.id   AF-M7ZVH7-F1
#
_cell.length_a   1.000
_cell.length_b   1.000
_cell.length_c   1.000
_cell.angle_alpha   90.00
_cell.angle_beta   90.00
_cell.angle_gamma   90.00
#
_symmetry.space_group_name_H-M   'P 1'
#
loop_
_entity.id
_entity.type
_entity.pdbx_description
1 polymer ?
#
loop_
_entity_poly.entity_id
_entity_poly.type
_entity_poly.pdbx_seq_one_letter_code
_entity_poly.pdbx_strand_id
1 'polypeptide(L)'
;MLTHFGELEKVSSYWGSLLCDGEGRSFVSAAFLEAGIVEYKYGRVDASRLHLDSAQEACGIHLSLTGILGFRTIHQVDAKSQMVLVAKTSKPAADDGQSTELAGPQSDGVASRKATSSVPDESDEFCDILRTPRLDENGNDSSSESMTSANTQISLSAIQQAAVLAQCLHVSRSSRSDEMSGWEMAPYIESIDSQDKSYFVVRSLCDVLRIRWESTRSRTKQRALLMMENLVEDIAKEFPVVSQRAKLVFGVHMPSIPALRKEYGELLISCGLLGEALSVFKELELWDNLIYCYRLSGKVADAVSLINTRLSVTPNDPRLWCSLGDATNNDDHYKKALEVSNNKSARALRSLARSAYNKNDFHTSKILWGSALALNSLYPDGWFAYGTAAWKDKDLEKAVDAFSRAVQIDPENGEAWNNIACLHMIRGKSQAAVQAFKEAVKFKRNSWEVWENYSKVALDTCNMRLTLEAVKMVLNLSKNKRFNVDLLDKVMASVEEQGTQLTQEAKSISNASDDANKETRLPNQLVDIIGDILQQIVRSGASNAEFWGLYARWHKSKGNLMACSEALLKQVRSLQGSGLWHDQKKFTQYAQASLQLCKVYIEISSTTGSRRELLSAEMHLKSSLKQATDFSAHNPACSCEHSVNQIYTPRALPLALTPQGPERRGIHAKVATRQWSDGADRSIREGGKASRMEGKADVVGVDIREVTRTDEESAKTTPHDGTPDPGASLPLLP
;
A
#
# COMPACT_ATOMS: atom_id res chain seq x y z
N MET A 1 -15.27 46.85 10.82
CA MET A 1 -14.18 46.68 11.82
C MET A 1 -12.85 47.15 11.24
N LEU A 2 -12.30 46.47 10.22
CA LEU A 2 -11.01 46.82 9.62
C LEU A 2 -10.90 48.25 9.06
N THR A 3 -12.02 48.85 8.59
CA THR A 3 -12.05 50.24 8.11
C THR A 3 -11.68 51.28 9.17
N HIS A 4 -11.97 51.00 10.44
CA HIS A 4 -11.73 51.89 11.58
C HIS A 4 -10.57 51.41 12.48
N PHE A 5 -10.31 50.10 12.50
CA PHE A 5 -9.38 49.46 13.44
C PHE A 5 -8.20 48.75 12.76
N GLY A 6 -8.09 48.81 11.44
CA GLY A 6 -7.01 48.16 10.68
C GLY A 6 -5.74 49.01 10.53
N GLU A 7 -5.78 50.28 10.91
CA GLU A 7 -4.63 51.19 10.84
C GLU A 7 -4.27 51.71 12.23
N LEU A 8 -2.99 51.65 12.58
CA LEU A 8 -2.50 52.11 13.87
C LEU A 8 -2.82 53.59 14.11
N GLU A 9 -2.73 54.43 13.08
CA GLU A 9 -3.04 55.86 13.18
C GLU A 9 -4.49 56.10 13.60
N LYS A 10 -5.44 55.35 13.03
CA LYS A 10 -6.88 55.46 13.35
C LYS A 10 -7.15 55.02 14.79
N VAL A 11 -6.57 53.90 15.22
CA VAL A 11 -6.70 53.40 16.60
C VAL A 11 -6.07 54.39 17.58
N SER A 12 -4.84 54.85 17.34
CA SER A 12 -4.18 55.86 18.17
C SER A 12 -4.95 57.17 18.22
N SER A 13 -5.58 57.60 17.12
CA SER A 13 -6.39 58.83 17.10
C SER A 13 -7.69 58.71 17.90
N TYR A 14 -8.32 57.53 17.93
CA TYR A 14 -9.60 57.34 18.60
C TYR A 14 -9.45 57.27 20.12
N TRP A 15 -8.47 56.50 20.62
CA TRP A 15 -8.26 56.35 22.06
C TRP A 15 -7.29 57.39 22.64
N GLY A 16 -6.43 58.00 21.82
CA GLY A 16 -5.53 59.06 22.24
C GLY A 16 -4.67 58.66 23.44
N SER A 17 -4.75 59.43 24.53
CA SER A 17 -4.01 59.20 25.77
C SER A 17 -4.50 58.05 26.64
N LEU A 18 -5.58 57.36 26.24
CA LEU A 18 -6.11 56.18 26.97
C LEU A 18 -5.34 54.89 26.64
N LEU A 19 -4.51 54.88 25.59
CA LEU A 19 -3.70 53.73 25.20
C LEU A 19 -2.34 53.77 25.91
N CYS A 20 -1.95 52.66 26.51
CA CYS A 20 -0.57 52.44 26.91
C CYS A 20 0.30 52.11 25.68
N ASP A 21 1.61 52.26 25.82
CA ASP A 21 2.57 51.91 24.77
C ASP A 21 2.37 50.44 24.32
N GLY A 22 2.26 50.22 23.00
CA GLY A 22 2.08 48.89 22.42
C GLY A 22 0.63 48.35 22.38
N GLU A 23 -0.31 48.91 23.13
CA GLU A 23 -1.71 48.46 23.13
C GLU A 23 -2.40 48.71 21.78
N GLY A 24 -2.11 49.86 21.15
CA GLY A 24 -2.67 50.19 19.83
C GLY A 24 -2.32 49.15 18.77
N ARG A 25 -1.09 48.63 18.77
CA ARG A 25 -0.66 47.55 17.88
C ARG A 25 -1.38 46.24 18.19
N SER A 26 -1.55 45.92 19.47
CA SER A 26 -2.27 44.72 19.91
C SER A 26 -3.74 44.73 19.45
N PHE A 27 -4.41 45.88 19.46
CA PHE A 27 -5.77 46.02 18.93
C PHE A 27 -5.85 45.82 17.42
N VAL A 28 -4.93 46.43 16.67
CA VAL A 28 -4.86 46.26 15.21
C VAL A 28 -4.60 44.79 14.86
N SER A 29 -3.64 44.15 15.54
CA SER A 29 -3.36 42.72 15.38
C SER A 29 -4.57 41.86 15.73
N ALA A 30 -5.27 42.12 16.84
CA ALA A 30 -6.46 41.39 17.22
C ALA A 30 -7.57 41.52 16.16
N ALA A 31 -7.80 42.71 15.61
CA ALA A 31 -8.80 42.94 14.57
C ALA A 31 -8.49 42.17 13.27
N PHE A 32 -7.22 42.12 12.87
CA PHE A 32 -6.80 41.31 11.71
C PHE A 32 -6.85 39.81 11.99
N LEU A 33 -6.50 39.35 13.20
CA LEU A 33 -6.63 37.94 13.59
C LEU A 33 -8.10 37.50 13.57
N GLU A 34 -9.01 38.32 14.11
CA GLU A 34 -10.45 38.06 14.08
C GLU A 34 -10.95 37.92 12.63
N ALA A 35 -10.58 38.86 11.75
CA ALA A 35 -10.95 38.79 10.34
C ALA A 35 -10.37 37.54 9.66
N GLY A 36 -9.09 37.23 9.91
CA GLY A 36 -8.42 36.04 9.37
C GLY A 36 -9.07 34.73 9.80
N ILE A 37 -9.49 34.63 11.07
CA ILE A 37 -10.18 33.45 11.63
C ILE A 37 -11.60 33.31 11.07
N VAL A 38 -12.29 34.42 10.84
CA VAL A 38 -13.62 34.41 10.20
C VAL A 38 -13.51 33.88 8.76
N GLU A 39 -12.58 34.42 7.96
CA GLU A 39 -12.36 33.95 6.59
C GLU A 39 -11.90 32.48 6.56
N TYR A 40 -11.08 32.06 7.52
CA TYR A 40 -10.70 30.67 7.73
C TYR A 40 -11.93 29.78 7.97
N LYS A 41 -12.88 30.21 8.83
CA LYS A 41 -14.10 29.44 9.12
C LYS A 41 -14.97 29.25 7.87
N TYR A 42 -15.05 30.26 7.01
CA TYR A 42 -15.76 30.20 5.72
C TYR A 42 -14.97 29.50 4.61
N GLY A 43 -13.72 29.11 4.85
CA GLY A 43 -12.90 28.37 3.89
C GLY A 43 -12.29 29.23 2.78
N ARG A 44 -12.19 30.53 2.96
CA ARG A 44 -11.55 31.45 2.00
C ARG A 44 -10.08 31.60 2.38
N VAL A 45 -9.26 30.70 1.84
CA VAL A 45 -7.85 30.53 2.22
C VAL A 45 -7.01 31.77 1.88
N ASP A 46 -7.18 32.34 0.68
CA ASP A 46 -6.39 33.50 0.24
C ASP A 46 -6.70 34.78 1.04
N ALA A 47 -7.99 35.05 1.28
CA ALA A 47 -8.41 36.19 2.09
C ALA A 47 -7.94 36.05 3.55
N SER A 48 -8.05 34.83 4.11
CA SER A 48 -7.52 34.52 5.44
C SER A 48 -6.02 34.81 5.52
N ARG A 49 -5.24 34.36 4.53
CA ARG A 49 -3.79 34.62 4.46
C ARG A 49 -3.45 36.10 4.54
N LEU A 50 -4.08 36.94 3.70
CA LEU A 50 -3.80 38.38 3.65
C LEU A 50 -4.03 39.06 5.00
N HIS A 51 -5.10 38.67 5.71
CA HIS A 51 -5.39 39.20 7.04
C HIS A 51 -4.40 38.69 8.10
N LEU A 52 -3.97 37.43 8.01
CA LEU A 52 -2.97 36.88 8.93
C LEU A 52 -1.58 37.49 8.72
N ASP A 53 -1.17 37.71 7.47
CA ASP A 53 0.08 38.41 7.13
C ASP A 53 0.04 39.86 7.67
N SER A 54 -1.08 40.56 7.51
CA SER A 54 -1.29 41.89 8.09
C SER A 54 -1.25 41.88 9.63
N ALA A 55 -1.78 40.82 10.27
CA ALA A 55 -1.69 40.66 11.72
C ALA A 55 -0.25 40.45 12.20
N GLN A 56 0.55 39.67 11.45
CA GLN A 56 1.97 39.44 11.72
C GLN A 56 2.77 40.74 11.65
N GLU A 57 2.56 41.54 10.60
CA GLU A 57 3.17 42.87 10.46
C GLU A 57 2.79 43.79 11.61
N ALA A 58 1.50 43.85 11.98
CA ALA A 58 1.01 44.69 13.06
C ALA A 58 1.58 44.31 14.44
N CYS A 59 1.75 43.01 14.72
CA CYS A 59 2.36 42.54 15.99
C CYS A 59 3.90 42.49 15.94
N GLY A 60 4.49 42.83 14.79
CA GLY A 60 5.93 42.95 14.59
C GLY A 60 6.68 41.62 14.67
N ILE A 61 6.04 40.51 14.28
CA ILE A 61 6.62 39.16 14.22
C ILE A 61 6.79 38.73 12.76
N HIS A 62 7.95 38.17 12.44
CA HIS A 62 8.19 37.52 11.15
C HIS A 62 8.51 36.04 11.39
N LEU A 63 7.71 35.16 10.78
CA LEU A 63 7.80 33.72 10.94
C LEU A 63 8.51 33.08 9.75
N SER A 64 9.49 32.22 10.00
CA SER A 64 10.16 31.41 8.97
C SER A 64 10.45 30.00 9.46
N LEU A 65 10.18 29.00 8.63
CA LEU A 65 10.52 27.60 8.92
C LEU A 65 11.96 27.32 8.47
N THR A 66 12.74 26.66 9.33
CA THR A 66 14.13 26.28 9.06
C THR A 66 14.38 24.83 9.50
N GLY A 67 15.42 24.20 8.95
CA GLY A 67 15.84 22.85 9.31
C GLY A 67 17.06 22.87 10.23
N ILE A 68 16.98 22.24 11.40
CA ILE A 68 18.07 22.10 12.38
C ILE A 68 18.22 20.62 12.74
N LEU A 69 19.44 20.13 12.93
CA LEU A 69 19.67 18.75 13.38
C LEU A 69 19.16 18.56 14.82
N GLY A 70 18.50 17.43 15.08
CA GLY A 70 17.98 17.11 16.41
C GLY A 70 17.44 15.70 16.57
N PHE A 71 16.97 15.42 17.78
CA PHE A 71 16.49 14.13 18.25
C PHE A 71 15.00 14.22 18.58
N ARG A 72 14.22 13.27 18.03
CA ARG A 72 12.76 13.21 18.23
C ARG A 72 12.33 12.16 19.23
N THR A 73 13.11 11.08 19.37
CA THR A 73 12.86 10.04 20.37
C THR A 73 13.98 9.99 21.41
N ILE A 74 13.65 9.52 22.60
CA ILE A 74 14.57 9.43 23.73
C ILE A 74 15.79 8.54 23.41
N HIS A 75 15.59 7.50 22.60
CA HIS A 75 16.61 6.49 22.26
C HIS A 75 17.26 6.70 20.88
N GLN A 76 16.99 7.83 20.21
CA GLN A 76 17.58 8.12 18.91
C GLN A 76 19.07 8.42 19.06
N VAL A 77 19.92 7.73 18.31
CA VAL A 77 21.39 7.91 18.34
C VAL A 77 21.86 8.94 17.33
N ASP A 78 21.34 8.91 16.10
CA ASP A 78 21.76 9.83 15.03
C ASP A 78 20.86 11.06 14.99
N ALA A 79 21.44 12.26 15.00
CA ALA A 79 20.70 13.50 14.82
C ALA A 79 20.10 13.54 13.40
N LYS A 80 18.80 13.85 13.32
CA LYS A 80 18.08 14.01 12.04
C LYS A 80 17.57 15.42 11.90
N SER A 81 17.43 15.90 10.67
CA SER A 81 16.85 17.22 10.39
C SER A 81 15.43 17.32 10.96
N GLN A 82 15.23 18.28 11.87
CA GLN A 82 13.95 18.69 12.43
C GLN A 82 13.56 20.05 11.85
N MET A 83 12.27 20.25 11.58
CA MET A 83 11.77 21.58 11.24
C MET A 83 11.57 22.40 12.51
N VAL A 84 12.04 23.64 12.51
CA VAL A 84 11.97 24.57 13.63
C VAL A 84 11.44 25.91 13.14
N LEU A 85 10.51 26.49 13.90
CA LEU A 85 9.97 27.81 13.63
C LEU A 85 10.90 28.88 14.22
N VAL A 86 11.44 29.74 13.35
CA VAL A 86 12.21 30.91 13.75
C VAL A 86 11.26 32.11 13.72
N ALA A 87 10.99 32.67 14.89
CA ALA A 87 10.23 33.90 15.06
C ALA A 87 11.19 35.08 15.30
N LYS A 88 11.25 36.02 14.36
CA LYS A 88 12.02 37.27 14.52
C LYS A 88 11.07 38.38 14.97
N THR A 89 11.39 39.06 16.08
CA THR A 89 10.62 40.21 16.55
C THR A 89 11.35 41.51 16.20
N SER A 90 10.61 42.51 15.71
CA SER A 90 11.17 43.81 15.28
C SER A 90 11.68 44.70 16.43
N LYS A 91 11.49 44.29 17.69
CA LYS A 91 12.17 44.82 18.88
C LYS A 91 12.55 43.66 19.81
N PRO A 92 13.76 43.63 20.41
CA PRO A 92 14.03 42.76 21.54
C PRO A 92 13.21 43.24 22.75
N ALA A 93 12.64 42.31 23.50
CA ALA A 93 11.95 42.57 24.75
C ALA A 93 12.93 43.10 25.81
N ALA A 94 13.26 44.39 25.72
CA ALA A 94 13.89 45.14 26.78
C ALA A 94 13.09 46.45 26.90
N ASP A 95 12.53 46.65 28.10
CA ASP A 95 11.80 47.85 28.54
C ASP A 95 10.31 48.01 28.17
N ASP A 96 9.54 46.92 28.21
CA ASP A 96 8.16 47.00 28.74
C ASP A 96 8.19 46.50 30.19
N GLY A 97 8.81 47.31 31.04
CA GLY A 97 8.66 47.19 32.49
C GLY A 97 7.20 47.44 32.84
N GLN A 98 6.56 46.45 33.47
CA GLN A 98 5.24 46.59 34.09
C GLN A 98 4.18 47.26 33.18
N SER A 99 3.60 46.51 32.25
CA SER A 99 2.18 46.74 31.97
C SER A 99 1.47 46.53 33.31
N THR A 100 1.12 47.64 33.95
CA THR A 100 0.34 47.68 35.18
C THR A 100 -1.03 47.14 34.78
N GLU A 101 -1.18 45.81 34.83
CA GLU A 101 -2.51 45.21 34.96
C GLU A 101 -3.12 45.93 36.17
N LEU A 102 -4.26 46.59 35.94
CA LEU A 102 -5.05 47.23 36.99
C LEU A 102 -5.07 46.33 38.22
N ALA A 103 -4.43 46.81 39.29
CA ALA A 103 -4.49 46.20 40.61
C ALA A 103 -5.96 46.19 41.09
N GLY A 104 -6.66 45.10 40.79
CA GLY A 104 -7.76 44.60 41.61
C GLY A 104 -7.18 43.72 42.73
N PRO A 105 -7.82 43.64 43.90
CA PRO A 105 -7.17 43.27 45.14
C PRO A 105 -6.57 41.87 45.07
N GLN A 106 -5.36 41.74 45.63
CA GLN A 106 -4.78 40.45 45.95
C GLN A 106 -5.75 39.67 46.85
N SER A 107 -6.30 38.58 46.32
CA SER A 107 -6.70 37.42 47.11
C SER A 107 -6.82 36.21 46.20
N ASP A 108 -5.91 35.27 46.46
CA ASP A 108 -6.05 33.83 46.30
C ASP A 108 -5.97 33.21 44.89
N GLY A 109 -4.84 32.51 44.68
CA GLY A 109 -4.82 31.33 43.82
C GLY A 109 -4.57 31.58 42.34
N VAL A 110 -3.49 32.28 41.99
CA VAL A 110 -2.85 32.05 40.69
C VAL A 110 -2.33 30.60 40.71
N ALA A 111 -3.17 29.67 40.29
CA ALA A 111 -2.74 28.33 39.88
C ALA A 111 -1.96 28.47 38.56
N SER A 112 -0.80 29.13 38.66
CA SER A 112 0.30 28.94 37.74
C SER A 112 0.65 27.46 37.85
N ARG A 113 0.32 26.66 36.84
CA ARG A 113 1.03 25.40 36.62
C ARG A 113 2.52 25.77 36.72
N LYS A 114 3.25 25.12 37.63
CA LYS A 114 4.69 25.25 37.75
C LYS A 114 5.30 24.77 36.42
N ALA A 115 5.55 25.70 35.50
CA ALA A 115 6.54 25.54 34.47
C ALA A 115 7.90 25.83 35.12
N THR A 116 8.62 24.76 35.48
CA THR A 116 10.08 24.58 35.33
C THR A 116 10.48 23.36 36.17
N SER A 117 10.75 22.24 35.52
CA SER A 117 12.04 21.54 35.67
C SER A 117 12.13 20.42 34.65
N SER A 118 13.33 20.22 34.17
CA SER A 118 13.81 19.22 33.22
C SER A 118 13.67 17.77 33.72
N VAL A 119 12.45 17.35 34.05
CA VAL A 119 12.07 15.98 34.41
C VAL A 119 10.81 15.64 33.61
N PRO A 120 10.67 14.42 33.04
CA PRO A 120 9.46 14.04 32.34
C PRO A 120 8.29 14.18 33.32
N ASP A 121 7.32 15.00 32.93
CA ASP A 121 6.00 15.03 33.55
C ASP A 121 5.47 13.58 33.56
N GLU A 122 4.81 13.11 34.63
CA GLU A 122 4.25 11.73 34.69
C GLU A 122 3.33 11.43 33.49
N SER A 123 2.88 12.47 32.78
CA SER A 123 2.12 12.43 31.53
C SER A 123 2.90 11.98 30.28
N ASP A 124 4.24 12.00 30.30
CA ASP A 124 5.12 11.61 29.18
C ASP A 124 5.77 10.23 29.38
N GLU A 125 5.56 9.55 30.52
CA GLU A 125 6.16 8.24 30.83
C GLU A 125 5.77 7.12 29.83
N PHE A 126 4.67 7.29 29.11
CA PHE A 126 4.14 6.31 28.17
C PHE A 126 4.61 6.50 26.71
N CYS A 127 5.36 7.58 26.41
CA CYS A 127 5.71 7.90 25.02
C CYS A 127 7.21 8.18 24.83
N ASP A 128 7.88 7.31 24.08
CA ASP A 128 9.29 7.48 23.69
C ASP A 128 9.53 8.70 22.76
N ILE A 129 8.46 9.36 22.29
CA ILE A 129 8.50 10.50 21.36
C ILE A 129 8.38 11.79 22.17
N LEU A 130 9.41 12.64 22.07
CA LEU A 130 9.49 13.91 22.79
C LEU A 130 8.42 14.90 22.33
N ARG A 131 7.90 15.72 23.26
CA ARG A 131 6.97 16.80 22.95
C ARG A 131 7.62 17.88 22.10
N THR A 132 8.78 18.37 22.54
CA THR A 132 9.65 19.25 21.77
C THR A 132 10.92 18.49 21.37
N PRO A 133 11.36 18.56 20.10
CA PRO A 133 12.59 17.90 19.68
C PRO A 133 13.78 18.50 20.44
N ARG A 134 14.74 17.66 20.83
CA ARG A 134 16.01 18.13 21.38
C ARG A 134 16.92 18.50 20.21
N LEU A 135 17.28 19.76 20.08
CA LEU A 135 18.13 20.23 18.98
C LEU A 135 19.61 20.00 19.31
N ASP A 136 20.42 19.72 18.29
CA ASP A 136 21.87 19.56 18.42
C ASP A 136 22.55 20.93 18.25
N GLU A 137 23.27 21.37 19.27
CA GLU A 137 23.90 22.69 19.33
C GLU A 137 25.27 22.75 18.62
N ASN A 138 25.83 21.61 18.22
CA ASN A 138 27.21 21.50 17.73
C ASN A 138 27.34 21.49 16.19
N GLY A 139 26.61 22.38 15.51
CA GLY A 139 26.78 22.64 14.08
C GLY A 139 27.89 23.67 13.81
N ASN A 140 29.14 23.24 13.81
CA ASN A 140 30.30 24.06 13.46
C ASN A 140 30.36 24.26 11.94
N ASP A 141 29.67 25.28 11.40
CA ASP A 141 29.86 25.71 10.00
C ASP A 141 30.20 27.21 9.92
N SER A 142 31.43 27.44 9.50
CA SER A 142 32.04 28.74 9.24
C SER A 142 31.51 29.34 7.94
N SER A 143 30.58 30.28 8.02
CA SER A 143 30.53 31.43 7.12
C SER A 143 29.71 32.58 7.73
N SER A 144 30.46 33.50 8.33
CA SER A 144 30.20 34.93 8.54
C SER A 144 28.75 35.45 8.55
N GLU A 145 28.41 35.96 9.74
CA GLU A 145 27.64 37.18 10.05
C GLU A 145 26.15 37.03 10.44
N SER A 146 25.93 37.35 11.73
CA SER A 146 24.66 37.61 12.44
C SER A 146 23.74 36.44 12.85
N MET A 147 24.30 35.35 13.38
CA MET A 147 23.52 34.36 14.15
C MET A 147 24.08 34.19 15.57
N THR A 148 24.11 35.28 16.33
CA THR A 148 24.14 35.17 17.79
C THR A 148 22.74 34.78 18.28
N SER A 149 22.67 33.63 18.96
CA SER A 149 21.60 33.23 19.88
C SER A 149 20.37 32.50 19.28
N ALA A 150 20.57 31.33 18.67
CA ALA A 150 19.49 30.38 18.40
C ALA A 150 18.88 29.74 19.68
N ASN A 151 19.37 30.11 20.87
CA ASN A 151 18.97 29.52 22.16
C ASN A 151 18.52 30.53 23.22
N THR A 152 18.26 31.79 22.87
CA THR A 152 17.39 32.64 23.70
C THR A 152 15.98 32.44 23.19
N GLN A 153 15.19 31.59 23.87
CA GLN A 153 13.74 31.52 23.68
C GLN A 153 13.20 32.95 23.75
N ILE A 154 12.81 33.50 22.60
CA ILE A 154 12.17 34.80 22.56
C ILE A 154 10.82 34.62 23.24
N SER A 155 10.62 35.29 24.38
CA SER A 155 9.34 35.29 25.07
C SER A 155 8.32 36.02 24.20
N LEU A 156 7.34 35.31 23.67
CA LEU A 156 6.31 35.87 22.80
C LEU A 156 5.16 36.43 23.63
N SER A 157 4.67 37.61 23.27
CA SER A 157 3.43 38.16 23.85
C SER A 157 2.22 37.30 23.47
N ALA A 158 1.13 37.37 24.25
CA ALA A 158 -0.05 36.54 24.00
C ALA A 158 -0.68 36.76 22.61
N ILE A 159 -0.63 37.98 22.07
CA ILE A 159 -1.13 38.28 20.72
C ILE A 159 -0.22 37.70 19.63
N GLN A 160 1.10 37.71 19.84
CA GLN A 160 2.07 37.06 18.94
C GLN A 160 1.91 35.54 18.97
N GLN A 161 1.68 34.94 20.15
CA GLN A 161 1.36 33.52 20.29
C GLN A 161 0.08 33.17 19.51
N ALA A 162 -0.97 34.00 19.63
CA ALA A 162 -2.20 33.82 18.86
C ALA A 162 -1.97 33.91 17.34
N ALA A 163 -1.12 34.83 16.87
CA ALA A 163 -0.75 34.94 15.46
C ALA A 163 -0.01 33.70 14.93
N VAL A 164 0.90 33.12 15.73
CA VAL A 164 1.59 31.86 15.41
C VAL A 164 0.60 30.70 15.26
N LEU A 165 -0.35 30.56 16.19
CA LEU A 165 -1.38 29.51 16.11
C LEU A 165 -2.36 29.75 14.95
N ALA A 166 -2.67 31.00 14.61
CA ALA A 166 -3.49 31.34 13.46
C ALA A 166 -2.80 30.96 12.14
N GLN A 167 -1.47 31.14 12.04
CA GLN A 167 -0.70 30.65 10.90
C GLN A 167 -0.70 29.11 10.82
N CYS A 168 -0.61 28.42 11.96
CA CYS A 168 -0.74 26.97 12.03
C CYS A 168 -2.10 26.48 11.47
N LEU A 169 -3.19 27.16 11.84
CA LEU A 169 -4.54 26.90 11.29
C LEU A 169 -4.59 27.13 9.78
N HIS A 170 -3.97 28.19 9.28
CA HIS A 170 -3.89 28.46 7.85
C HIS A 170 -3.19 27.33 7.09
N VAL A 171 -2.02 26.87 7.57
CA VAL A 171 -1.30 25.72 7.01
C VAL A 171 -2.23 24.51 6.91
N SER A 172 -2.92 24.17 8.01
CA SER A 172 -3.81 23.00 8.09
C SER A 172 -4.91 22.96 7.02
N ARG A 173 -5.34 24.14 6.54
CA ARG A 173 -6.44 24.28 5.57
C ARG A 173 -5.97 24.59 4.14
N SER A 174 -4.76 25.09 3.98
CA SER A 174 -4.14 25.35 2.68
C SER A 174 -3.53 24.10 2.06
N SER A 175 -2.98 23.21 2.90
CA SER A 175 -2.38 21.94 2.48
C SER A 175 -3.41 20.82 2.39
N ARG A 176 -3.09 19.76 1.64
CA ARG A 176 -3.84 18.49 1.68
C ARG A 176 -3.74 17.87 3.08
N SER A 177 -4.80 17.17 3.50
CA SER A 177 -4.83 16.48 4.79
C SER A 177 -4.02 15.17 4.75
N ASP A 178 -2.70 15.31 4.67
CA ASP A 178 -1.75 14.20 4.59
C ASP A 178 -0.84 14.20 5.82
N GLU A 179 -0.04 13.14 6.04
CA GLU A 179 0.89 13.09 7.18
C GLU A 179 1.91 14.25 7.18
N MET A 180 2.24 14.77 6.00
CA MET A 180 3.20 15.86 5.81
C MET A 180 2.72 17.20 6.38
N SER A 181 1.44 17.54 6.23
CA SER A 181 0.91 18.81 6.75
C SER A 181 0.93 18.84 8.27
N GLY A 182 0.72 17.70 8.92
CA GLY A 182 0.92 17.57 10.37
C GLY A 182 2.35 17.90 10.81
N TRP A 183 3.36 17.53 10.01
CA TRP A 183 4.75 17.89 10.30
C TRP A 183 5.06 19.36 10.02
N GLU A 184 4.42 20.00 9.04
CA GLU A 184 4.53 21.44 8.79
C GLU A 184 3.88 22.26 9.92
N MET A 185 2.83 21.75 10.56
CA MET A 185 2.16 22.37 11.69
C MET A 185 2.95 22.26 13.00
N ALA A 186 3.68 21.16 13.20
CA ALA A 186 4.35 20.84 14.47
C ALA A 186 5.26 21.96 15.00
N PRO A 187 6.12 22.62 14.20
CA PRO A 187 7.00 23.69 14.69
C PRO A 187 6.25 24.88 15.28
N TYR A 188 5.06 25.19 14.75
CA TYR A 188 4.21 26.26 15.28
C TYR A 188 3.68 25.89 16.67
N ILE A 189 3.19 24.66 16.84
CA ILE A 189 2.67 24.17 18.12
C ILE A 189 3.79 24.09 19.16
N GLU A 190 4.94 23.54 18.76
CA GLU A 190 6.13 23.37 19.62
C GLU A 190 6.70 24.70 20.11
N SER A 191 6.67 25.74 19.27
CA SER A 191 7.10 27.08 19.67
C SER A 191 6.28 27.66 20.83
N ILE A 192 4.97 27.37 20.86
CA ILE A 192 4.06 27.80 21.92
C ILE A 192 4.14 26.87 23.14
N ASP A 193 4.35 25.57 22.94
CA ASP A 193 4.62 24.62 24.03
C ASP A 193 5.85 24.99 24.87
N SER A 194 6.83 25.63 24.25
CA SER A 194 8.05 26.06 24.91
C SER A 194 7.90 27.35 25.76
N GLN A 195 6.75 28.04 25.70
CA GLN A 195 6.53 29.30 26.41
C GLN A 195 6.02 29.05 27.83
N ASP A 196 6.61 29.71 28.83
CA ASP A 196 6.21 29.56 30.24
C ASP A 196 4.88 30.27 30.57
N LYS A 197 4.51 31.30 29.80
CA LYS A 197 3.35 32.16 30.07
C LYS A 197 2.45 32.25 28.83
N SER A 198 1.22 31.76 28.96
CA SER A 198 0.17 31.86 27.95
C SER A 198 -1.19 32.09 28.61
N TYR A 199 -2.07 32.84 27.95
CA TYR A 199 -3.47 32.89 28.38
C TYR A 199 -4.15 31.54 28.16
N PHE A 200 -5.14 31.25 29.02
CA PHE A 200 -5.84 29.97 29.02
C PHE A 200 -6.31 29.55 27.63
N VAL A 201 -6.99 30.43 26.88
CA VAL A 201 -7.55 30.10 25.55
C VAL A 201 -6.47 29.87 24.49
N VAL A 202 -5.38 30.64 24.53
CA VAL A 202 -4.23 30.44 23.62
C VAL A 202 -3.60 29.06 23.88
N ARG A 203 -3.41 28.72 25.17
CA ARG A 203 -2.89 27.41 25.58
C ARG A 203 -3.84 26.28 25.19
N SER A 204 -5.14 26.44 25.45
CA SER A 204 -6.17 25.46 25.07
C SER A 204 -6.21 25.21 23.56
N LEU A 205 -6.10 26.24 22.72
CA LEU A 205 -6.00 26.02 21.27
C LEU A 205 -4.73 25.27 20.88
N CYS A 206 -3.59 25.62 21.48
CA CYS A 206 -2.33 24.90 21.26
C CYS A 206 -2.48 23.41 21.58
N ASP A 207 -3.09 23.10 22.74
CA ASP A 207 -3.37 21.72 23.15
C ASP A 207 -4.34 21.02 22.18
N VAL A 208 -5.40 21.68 21.70
CA VAL A 208 -6.33 21.13 20.69
C VAL A 208 -5.60 20.79 19.38
N LEU A 209 -4.77 21.69 18.87
CA LEU A 209 -4.00 21.47 17.65
C LEU A 209 -2.98 20.32 17.84
N ARG A 210 -2.36 20.25 19.01
CA ARG A 210 -1.47 19.15 19.39
C ARG A 210 -2.19 17.81 19.40
N ILE A 211 -3.35 17.73 20.06
CA ILE A 211 -4.15 16.51 20.16
C ILE A 211 -4.55 16.02 18.77
N ARG A 212 -5.01 16.93 17.90
CA ARG A 212 -5.37 16.59 16.51
C ARG A 212 -4.19 16.00 15.75
N TRP A 213 -3.00 16.58 15.91
CA TRP A 213 -1.78 16.05 15.30
C TRP A 213 -1.39 14.68 15.86
N GLU A 214 -1.34 14.53 17.19
CA GLU A 214 -0.85 13.32 17.85
C GLU A 214 -1.84 12.14 17.84
N SER A 215 -3.14 12.40 17.70
CA SER A 215 -4.19 11.38 17.66
C SER A 215 -4.12 10.45 16.44
N THR A 216 -3.48 10.91 15.35
CA THR A 216 -3.32 10.16 14.10
C THR A 216 -2.36 8.98 14.25
N ARG A 217 -1.40 9.04 15.18
CA ARG A 217 -0.31 8.06 15.28
C ARG A 217 -0.48 7.16 16.49
N SER A 218 -0.31 5.85 16.27
CA SER A 218 -0.44 4.83 17.32
C SER A 218 0.44 5.09 18.56
N ARG A 219 1.68 5.58 18.37
CA ARG A 219 2.63 5.81 19.47
C ARG A 219 2.34 7.04 20.33
N THR A 220 1.65 8.05 19.80
CA THR A 220 1.35 9.31 20.53
C THR A 220 -0.12 9.43 20.92
N LYS A 221 -0.97 8.55 20.40
CA LYS A 221 -2.42 8.57 20.62
C LYS A 221 -2.86 8.51 22.08
N GLN A 222 -2.16 7.73 22.91
CA GLN A 222 -2.46 7.64 24.34
C GLN A 222 -2.17 8.96 25.07
N ARG A 223 -1.05 9.61 24.74
CA ARG A 223 -0.74 10.96 25.25
C ARG A 223 -1.79 11.98 24.80
N ALA A 224 -2.20 11.93 23.54
CA ALA A 224 -3.24 12.79 23.01
C ALA A 224 -4.58 12.61 23.76
N LEU A 225 -4.93 11.38 24.16
CA LEU A 225 -6.13 11.11 24.96
C LEU A 225 -6.04 11.76 26.34
N LEU A 226 -4.93 11.56 27.06
CA LEU A 226 -4.72 12.15 28.39
C LEU A 226 -4.75 13.69 28.32
N MET A 227 -4.15 14.28 27.28
CA MET A 227 -4.22 15.73 27.04
C MET A 227 -5.66 16.20 26.81
N MET A 228 -6.47 15.44 26.06
CA MET A 228 -7.87 15.79 25.80
C MET A 228 -8.72 15.69 27.07
N GLU A 229 -8.53 14.64 27.87
CA GLU A 229 -9.20 14.47 29.16
C GLU A 229 -8.92 15.65 30.10
N ASN A 230 -7.63 15.97 30.30
CA ASN A 230 -7.20 17.13 31.08
C ASN A 230 -7.82 18.44 30.56
N LEU A 231 -7.87 18.64 29.24
CA LEU A 231 -8.44 19.84 28.65
C LEU A 231 -9.96 19.94 28.90
N VAL A 232 -10.70 18.84 28.74
CA VAL A 232 -12.15 18.80 28.99
C VAL A 232 -12.45 19.04 30.47
N GLU A 233 -11.66 18.46 31.38
CA GLU A 233 -11.77 18.72 32.82
C GLU A 233 -11.44 20.17 33.18
N ASP A 234 -10.37 20.73 32.62
CA ASP A 234 -9.93 22.10 32.90
C ASP A 234 -10.95 23.16 32.43
N ILE A 235 -11.74 22.85 31.40
CA ILE A 235 -12.85 23.70 30.96
C ILE A 235 -14.03 23.64 31.95
N ALA A 236 -14.23 22.51 32.64
CA ALA A 236 -15.30 22.34 33.62
C ALA A 236 -14.97 22.96 35.00
N LYS A 237 -13.68 23.20 35.31
CA LYS A 237 -13.24 23.80 36.58
C LYS A 237 -13.65 25.28 36.71
N GLU A 238 -13.97 25.71 37.92
CA GLU A 238 -14.35 27.11 38.21
C GLU A 238 -13.19 28.11 38.01
N PHE A 239 -11.95 27.64 38.20
CA PHE A 239 -10.72 28.41 37.97
C PHE A 239 -9.99 27.91 36.71
N PRO A 240 -9.43 28.81 35.88
CA PRO A 240 -9.40 30.28 36.01
C PRO A 240 -10.78 30.97 35.82
N VAL A 241 -10.93 32.16 36.39
CA VAL A 241 -12.19 32.94 36.34
C VAL A 241 -12.53 33.34 34.89
N VAL A 242 -13.82 33.52 34.59
CA VAL A 242 -14.33 33.90 33.26
C VAL A 242 -13.58 35.09 32.64
N SER A 243 -13.21 36.11 33.42
CA SER A 243 -12.45 37.27 32.93
C SER A 243 -11.07 36.89 32.36
N GLN A 244 -10.39 35.93 32.98
CA GLN A 244 -9.11 35.42 32.51
C GLN A 244 -9.28 34.47 31.30
N ARG A 245 -10.37 33.69 31.29
CA ARG A 245 -10.73 32.85 30.14
C ARG A 245 -11.16 33.67 28.92
N ALA A 246 -11.74 34.85 29.12
CA ALA A 246 -12.25 35.69 28.03
C ALA A 246 -11.15 36.43 27.24
N LYS A 247 -9.92 36.54 27.78
CA LYS A 247 -8.82 37.24 27.13
C LYS A 247 -8.48 36.58 25.78
N LEU A 248 -8.50 37.38 24.71
CA LEU A 248 -8.22 36.97 23.32
C LEU A 248 -9.16 35.90 22.72
N VAL A 249 -10.36 35.69 23.28
CA VAL A 249 -11.30 34.67 22.75
C VAL A 249 -11.63 34.85 21.27
N PHE A 250 -11.73 36.08 20.78
CA PHE A 250 -12.04 36.33 19.37
C PHE A 250 -10.81 36.21 18.44
N GLY A 251 -9.60 36.43 18.97
CA GLY A 251 -8.35 36.31 18.23
C GLY A 251 -7.81 34.87 18.14
N VAL A 252 -8.54 33.88 18.67
CA VAL A 252 -8.13 32.47 18.73
C VAL A 252 -9.31 31.58 18.32
N HIS A 253 -9.10 30.61 17.43
CA HIS A 253 -10.16 29.71 16.96
C HIS A 253 -10.42 28.54 17.93
N MET A 254 -11.10 28.80 19.04
CA MET A 254 -11.48 27.74 19.99
C MET A 254 -12.77 27.01 19.52
N PRO A 255 -12.80 25.66 19.50
CA PRO A 255 -14.05 24.91 19.25
C PRO A 255 -15.06 25.14 20.39
N SER A 256 -16.35 24.98 20.09
CA SER A 256 -17.39 25.01 21.12
C SER A 256 -17.25 23.81 22.05
N ILE A 257 -17.70 23.95 23.30
CA ILE A 257 -17.60 22.87 24.30
C ILE A 257 -18.24 21.55 23.79
N PRO A 258 -19.44 21.54 23.17
CA PRO A 258 -19.99 20.31 22.61
C PRO A 258 -19.15 19.73 21.45
N ALA A 259 -18.55 20.58 20.62
CA ALA A 259 -17.67 20.13 19.53
C ALA A 259 -16.39 19.49 20.08
N LEU A 260 -15.79 20.09 21.12
CA LEU A 260 -14.62 19.54 21.80
C LEU A 260 -14.94 18.20 22.49
N ARG A 261 -16.07 18.11 23.20
CA ARG A 261 -16.52 16.87 23.83
C ARG A 261 -16.86 15.79 22.80
N LYS A 262 -17.35 16.16 21.62
CA LYS A 262 -17.51 15.24 20.49
C LYS A 262 -16.15 14.70 20.00
N GLU A 263 -15.16 15.57 19.80
CA GLU A 263 -13.79 15.16 19.44
C GLU A 263 -13.18 14.23 20.51
N TYR A 264 -13.45 14.48 21.79
CA TYR A 264 -13.06 13.59 22.89
C TYR A 264 -13.70 12.20 22.76
N GLY A 265 -15.02 12.12 22.52
CA GLY A 265 -15.70 10.85 22.30
C GLY A 265 -15.18 10.07 21.08
N GLU A 266 -14.83 10.76 19.99
CA GLU A 266 -14.24 10.15 18.79
C GLU A 266 -12.82 9.62 19.07
N LEU A 267 -12.03 10.36 19.86
CA LEU A 267 -10.71 9.93 20.31
C LEU A 267 -10.81 8.68 21.20
N LEU A 268 -11.78 8.64 22.14
CA LEU A 268 -12.07 7.47 22.98
C LEU A 268 -12.41 6.22 22.14
N ILE A 269 -13.30 6.34 21.15
CA ILE A 269 -13.60 5.24 20.20
C ILE A 269 -12.31 4.74 19.57
N SER A 270 -11.49 5.68 19.08
CA SER A 270 -10.28 5.34 18.36
C SER A 270 -9.23 4.66 19.25
N CYS A 271 -9.26 4.90 20.57
CA CYS A 271 -8.47 4.20 21.59
C CYS A 271 -9.10 2.88 22.07
N GLY A 272 -10.31 2.54 21.61
CA GLY A 272 -11.05 1.34 22.00
C GLY A 272 -11.86 1.47 23.29
N LEU A 273 -11.94 2.67 23.88
CA LEU A 273 -12.67 2.95 25.12
C LEU A 273 -14.15 3.28 24.83
N LEU A 274 -14.90 2.26 24.38
CA LEU A 274 -16.29 2.44 23.95
C LEU A 274 -17.25 2.78 25.10
N GLY A 275 -16.95 2.36 26.34
CA GLY A 275 -17.82 2.59 27.50
C GLY A 275 -17.97 4.08 27.85
N GLU A 276 -16.84 4.79 27.94
CA GLU A 276 -16.80 6.24 28.20
C GLU A 276 -17.29 7.04 26.98
N ALA A 277 -16.98 6.60 25.76
CA ALA A 277 -17.51 7.24 24.57
C ALA A 277 -19.05 7.22 24.55
N LEU A 278 -19.67 6.11 24.99
CA LEU A 278 -21.13 5.98 25.10
C LEU A 278 -21.73 6.99 26.08
N SER A 279 -21.12 7.22 27.25
CA SER A 279 -21.63 8.21 28.21
C SER A 279 -21.54 9.63 27.64
N VAL A 280 -20.40 9.98 27.06
CA VAL A 280 -20.19 11.29 26.42
C VAL A 280 -21.21 11.54 25.31
N PHE A 281 -21.42 10.60 24.39
CA PHE A 281 -22.39 10.77 23.30
C PHE A 281 -23.84 10.76 23.77
N LYS A 282 -24.15 10.02 24.83
CA LYS A 282 -25.49 10.03 25.43
C LYS A 282 -25.80 11.39 26.07
N GLU A 283 -24.85 11.98 26.78
CA GLU A 283 -24.99 13.32 27.38
C GLU A 283 -25.11 14.42 26.33
N LEU A 284 -24.36 14.31 25.21
CA LEU A 284 -24.43 15.25 24.10
C LEU A 284 -25.61 15.01 23.15
N GLU A 285 -26.42 13.97 23.38
CA GLU A 285 -27.52 13.58 22.50
C GLU A 285 -27.10 13.32 21.04
N LEU A 286 -25.86 12.82 20.83
CA LEU A 286 -25.32 12.50 19.51
C LEU A 286 -25.70 11.07 19.10
N TRP A 287 -26.93 10.90 18.63
CA TRP A 287 -27.54 9.60 18.36
C TRP A 287 -26.79 8.76 17.31
N ASP A 288 -26.30 9.39 16.23
CA ASP A 288 -25.54 8.68 15.19
C ASP A 288 -24.27 8.04 15.76
N ASN A 289 -23.53 8.78 16.59
CA ASN A 289 -22.32 8.31 17.25
C ASN A 289 -22.64 7.24 18.30
N LEU A 290 -23.76 7.38 19.01
CA LEU A 290 -24.23 6.41 20.00
C LEU A 290 -24.62 5.07 19.34
N ILE A 291 -25.37 5.12 18.23
CA ILE A 291 -25.72 3.93 17.43
C ILE A 291 -24.45 3.25 16.92
N TYR A 292 -23.50 4.02 16.42
CA TYR A 292 -22.21 3.50 15.96
C TYR A 292 -21.46 2.78 17.09
N CYS A 293 -21.39 3.38 18.28
CA CYS A 293 -20.76 2.77 19.47
C CYS A 293 -21.46 1.47 19.90
N TYR A 294 -22.80 1.42 19.90
CA TYR A 294 -23.54 0.19 20.23
C TYR A 294 -23.27 -0.93 19.23
N ARG A 295 -23.17 -0.61 17.93
CA ARG A 295 -22.82 -1.59 16.89
C ARG A 295 -21.40 -2.12 17.08
N LEU A 296 -20.42 -1.24 17.30
CA LEU A 296 -19.02 -1.64 17.58
C LEU A 296 -18.92 -2.52 18.85
N SER A 297 -19.70 -2.20 19.88
CA SER A 297 -19.79 -2.96 21.13
C SER A 297 -20.55 -4.27 21.00
N GLY A 298 -21.20 -4.55 19.86
CA GLY A 298 -22.05 -5.73 19.66
C GLY A 298 -23.43 -5.67 20.35
N LYS A 299 -23.79 -4.54 20.96
CA LYS A 299 -25.09 -4.32 21.63
C LYS A 299 -26.17 -3.93 20.62
N VAL A 300 -26.47 -4.84 19.69
CA VAL A 300 -27.38 -4.57 18.56
C VAL A 300 -28.83 -4.30 19.04
N ALA A 301 -29.28 -4.99 20.09
CA ALA A 301 -30.64 -4.79 20.63
C ALA A 301 -30.87 -3.36 21.17
N ASP A 302 -29.88 -2.81 21.88
CA ASP A 302 -29.90 -1.43 22.39
C ASP A 302 -29.85 -0.42 21.24
N ALA A 303 -29.07 -0.71 20.19
CA ALA A 303 -29.06 0.12 18.98
C ALA A 303 -30.43 0.14 18.29
N VAL A 304 -31.06 -1.02 18.10
CA VAL A 304 -32.37 -1.12 17.44
C VAL A 304 -33.47 -0.44 18.26
N SER A 305 -33.48 -0.61 19.59
CA SER A 305 -34.47 0.07 20.44
C SER A 305 -34.30 1.59 20.38
N LEU A 306 -33.05 2.08 20.43
CA LEU A 306 -32.73 3.50 20.25
C LEU A 306 -33.15 4.02 18.86
N ILE A 307 -32.89 3.27 17.80
CA ILE A 307 -33.28 3.68 16.45
C ILE A 307 -34.81 3.73 16.33
N ASN A 308 -35.53 2.74 16.84
CA ASN A 308 -36.99 2.70 16.79
C ASN A 308 -37.64 3.84 17.59
N THR A 309 -37.10 4.14 18.78
CA THR A 309 -37.55 5.31 19.57
C THR A 309 -37.27 6.63 18.88
N ARG A 310 -36.25 6.71 18.01
CA ARG A 310 -35.99 7.91 17.21
C ARG A 310 -36.86 7.96 15.96
N LEU A 311 -37.09 6.83 15.29
CA LEU A 311 -37.99 6.73 14.16
C LEU A 311 -39.45 7.04 14.52
N SER A 312 -39.88 6.83 15.76
CA SER A 312 -41.21 7.25 16.21
C SER A 312 -41.36 8.78 16.28
N VAL A 313 -40.26 9.51 16.49
CA VAL A 313 -40.23 10.98 16.49
C VAL A 313 -40.01 11.53 15.08
N THR A 314 -39.05 10.95 14.34
CA THR A 314 -38.67 11.38 12.98
C THR A 314 -38.75 10.20 12.00
N PRO A 315 -39.96 9.81 11.56
CA PRO A 315 -40.15 8.65 10.68
C PRO A 315 -39.57 8.87 9.27
N ASN A 316 -39.39 10.13 8.87
CA ASN A 316 -38.90 10.50 7.55
C ASN A 316 -37.37 10.75 7.51
N ASP A 317 -36.60 10.27 8.50
CA ASP A 317 -35.14 10.37 8.45
C ASP A 317 -34.52 9.15 7.74
N PRO A 318 -33.96 9.29 6.53
CA PRO A 318 -33.35 8.18 5.82
C PRO A 318 -32.07 7.65 6.50
N ARG A 319 -31.38 8.46 7.32
CA ARG A 319 -30.16 8.02 8.02
C ARG A 319 -30.48 6.97 9.07
N LEU A 320 -31.55 7.17 9.82
CA LEU A 320 -32.02 6.22 10.84
C LEU A 320 -32.48 4.90 10.21
N TRP A 321 -33.22 4.94 9.09
CA TRP A 321 -33.57 3.73 8.34
C TRP A 321 -32.34 2.99 7.81
N CYS A 322 -31.32 3.69 7.31
CA CYS A 322 -30.05 3.06 6.94
C CYS A 322 -29.36 2.43 8.15
N SER A 323 -29.30 3.14 9.28
CA SER A 323 -28.71 2.60 10.51
C SER A 323 -29.47 1.39 11.06
N LEU A 324 -30.80 1.34 10.87
CA LEU A 324 -31.61 0.17 11.21
C LEU A 324 -31.27 -1.02 10.31
N GLY A 325 -31.20 -0.79 8.99
CA GLY A 325 -30.76 -1.80 8.03
C GLY A 325 -29.34 -2.31 8.34
N ASP A 326 -28.42 -1.43 8.73
CA ASP A 326 -27.05 -1.80 9.09
C ASP A 326 -26.96 -2.61 10.39
N ALA A 327 -27.96 -2.49 11.28
CA ALA A 327 -28.05 -3.21 12.55
C ALA A 327 -28.77 -4.56 12.40
N THR A 328 -29.82 -4.63 11.60
CA THR A 328 -30.63 -5.85 11.38
C THR A 328 -30.21 -6.65 10.15
N ASN A 329 -29.37 -6.09 9.30
CA ASN A 329 -28.95 -6.63 8.00
C ASN A 329 -30.14 -6.96 7.07
N ASN A 330 -31.19 -6.14 7.11
CA ASN A 330 -32.39 -6.30 6.28
C ASN A 330 -32.48 -5.22 5.19
N ASP A 331 -32.62 -5.66 3.93
CA ASP A 331 -32.73 -4.80 2.75
C ASP A 331 -33.97 -3.91 2.74
N ASP A 332 -35.06 -4.34 3.37
CA ASP A 332 -36.32 -3.61 3.34
C ASP A 332 -36.21 -2.24 4.04
N HIS A 333 -35.35 -2.13 5.05
CA HIS A 333 -35.09 -0.84 5.70
C HIS A 333 -34.30 0.10 4.79
N TYR A 334 -33.38 -0.40 3.96
CA TYR A 334 -32.70 0.46 2.98
C TYR A 334 -33.65 0.89 1.86
N LYS A 335 -34.55 0.01 1.40
CA LYS A 335 -35.61 0.40 0.45
C LYS A 335 -36.50 1.48 1.06
N LYS A 336 -36.87 1.34 2.34
CA LYS A 336 -37.64 2.39 3.04
C LYS A 336 -36.87 3.70 3.14
N ALA A 337 -35.56 3.65 3.39
CA ALA A 337 -34.70 4.83 3.37
C ALA A 337 -34.68 5.51 1.99
N LEU A 338 -34.72 4.74 0.90
CA LEU A 338 -34.81 5.28 -0.47
C LEU A 338 -36.16 5.92 -0.74
N GLU A 339 -37.26 5.28 -0.36
CA GLU A 339 -38.61 5.84 -0.47
C GLU A 339 -38.71 7.19 0.24
N VAL A 340 -38.28 7.23 1.51
CA VAL A 340 -38.32 8.43 2.36
C VAL A 340 -37.40 9.54 1.83
N SER A 341 -36.26 9.18 1.22
CA SER A 341 -35.32 10.16 0.66
C SER A 341 -35.59 10.54 -0.80
N ASN A 342 -36.66 10.02 -1.42
CA ASN A 342 -36.93 10.16 -2.86
C ASN A 342 -35.71 9.78 -3.72
N ASN A 343 -35.09 8.63 -3.42
CA ASN A 343 -33.88 8.10 -4.09
C ASN A 343 -32.63 8.99 -3.99
N LYS A 344 -32.55 9.89 -3.00
CA LYS A 344 -31.37 10.77 -2.79
C LYS A 344 -30.39 10.25 -1.74
N SER A 345 -30.69 9.12 -1.09
CA SER A 345 -29.79 8.52 -0.09
C SER A 345 -28.70 7.66 -0.76
N ALA A 346 -27.51 8.25 -0.96
CA ALA A 346 -26.35 7.51 -1.44
C ALA A 346 -25.95 6.37 -0.48
N ARG A 347 -26.11 6.51 0.84
CA ARG A 347 -25.81 5.43 1.81
C ARG A 347 -26.72 4.21 1.58
N ALA A 348 -28.02 4.42 1.40
CA ALA A 348 -28.96 3.33 1.16
C ALA A 348 -28.66 2.59 -0.15
N LEU A 349 -28.39 3.32 -1.24
CA LEU A 349 -28.00 2.72 -2.54
C LEU A 349 -26.74 1.86 -2.41
N ARG A 350 -25.72 2.35 -1.70
CA ARG A 350 -24.47 1.60 -1.46
C ARG A 350 -24.71 0.32 -0.65
N SER A 351 -25.51 0.38 0.41
CA SER A 351 -25.82 -0.80 1.22
C SER A 351 -26.62 -1.84 0.43
N LEU A 352 -27.61 -1.42 -0.36
CA LEU A 352 -28.34 -2.32 -1.26
C LEU A 352 -27.46 -2.90 -2.36
N ALA A 353 -26.58 -2.09 -2.95
CA ALA A 353 -25.64 -2.56 -3.98
C ALA A 353 -24.70 -3.65 -3.43
N ARG A 354 -24.23 -3.48 -2.19
CA ARG A 354 -23.41 -4.48 -1.49
C ARG A 354 -24.22 -5.75 -1.18
N SER A 355 -25.46 -5.60 -0.73
CA SER A 355 -26.35 -6.75 -0.49
C SER A 355 -26.62 -7.54 -1.78
N ALA A 356 -26.90 -6.86 -2.89
CA ALA A 356 -27.07 -7.47 -4.21
C ALA A 356 -25.80 -8.19 -4.68
N TYR A 357 -24.62 -7.58 -4.50
CA TYR A 357 -23.34 -8.21 -4.81
C TYR A 357 -23.14 -9.52 -4.02
N ASN A 358 -23.43 -9.50 -2.72
CA ASN A 358 -23.33 -10.69 -1.86
C ASN A 358 -24.32 -11.79 -2.24
N LYS A 359 -25.44 -11.43 -2.89
CA LYS A 359 -26.42 -12.37 -3.46
C LYS A 359 -26.05 -12.87 -4.85
N ASN A 360 -24.87 -12.50 -5.37
CA ASN A 360 -24.40 -12.75 -6.74
C ASN A 360 -25.26 -12.10 -7.84
N ASP A 361 -26.09 -11.12 -7.50
CA ASP A 361 -26.81 -10.30 -8.47
C ASP A 361 -25.94 -9.09 -8.86
N PHE A 362 -24.97 -9.36 -9.74
CA PHE A 362 -23.99 -8.36 -10.17
C PHE A 362 -24.62 -7.27 -11.05
N HIS A 363 -25.67 -7.59 -11.81
CA HIS A 363 -26.34 -6.64 -12.68
C HIS A 363 -27.06 -5.55 -11.87
N THR A 364 -27.87 -5.93 -10.87
CA THR A 364 -28.53 -4.92 -10.02
C THR A 364 -27.53 -4.19 -9.14
N SER A 365 -26.50 -4.88 -8.64
CA SER A 365 -25.40 -4.25 -7.89
C SER A 365 -24.72 -3.14 -8.71
N LYS A 366 -24.39 -3.41 -9.98
CA LYS A 366 -23.81 -2.43 -10.91
C LYS A 366 -24.70 -1.20 -11.03
N ILE A 367 -26.01 -1.37 -11.27
CA ILE A 367 -26.96 -0.25 -11.42
C ILE A 367 -27.06 0.58 -10.12
N LEU A 368 -27.14 -0.07 -8.97
CA LEU A 368 -27.24 0.60 -7.66
C LEU A 368 -25.95 1.34 -7.29
N TRP A 369 -24.78 0.78 -7.60
CA TRP A 369 -23.50 1.47 -7.44
C TRP A 369 -23.40 2.68 -8.37
N GLY A 370 -23.81 2.55 -9.64
CA GLY A 370 -23.83 3.66 -10.59
C GLY A 370 -24.71 4.82 -10.13
N SER A 371 -25.91 4.52 -9.60
CA SER A 371 -26.79 5.56 -9.04
C SER A 371 -26.24 6.17 -7.74
N ALA A 372 -25.61 5.38 -6.87
CA ALA A 372 -24.95 5.91 -5.68
C ALA A 372 -23.81 6.89 -6.03
N LEU A 373 -23.00 6.54 -7.03
CA LEU A 373 -21.86 7.35 -7.49
C LEU A 373 -22.28 8.59 -8.28
N ALA A 374 -23.46 8.56 -8.92
CA ALA A 374 -24.06 9.75 -9.51
C ALA A 374 -24.45 10.80 -8.45
N LEU A 375 -24.80 10.36 -7.23
CA LEU A 375 -25.09 11.25 -6.10
C LEU A 375 -23.82 11.72 -5.37
N ASN A 376 -22.83 10.83 -5.22
CA ASN A 376 -21.54 11.16 -4.61
C ASN A 376 -20.40 10.50 -5.39
N SER A 377 -19.75 11.29 -6.25
CA SER A 377 -18.65 10.85 -7.10
C SER A 377 -17.30 10.81 -6.37
N LEU A 378 -17.14 11.50 -5.24
CA LEU A 378 -15.91 11.56 -4.45
C LEU A 378 -15.88 10.44 -3.40
N TYR A 379 -16.01 9.19 -3.84
CA TYR A 379 -16.00 8.00 -2.99
C TYR A 379 -15.18 6.87 -3.63
N PRO A 380 -13.86 6.79 -3.38
CA PRO A 380 -12.94 5.84 -4.03
C PRO A 380 -13.38 4.38 -3.89
N ASP A 381 -13.73 3.95 -2.68
CA ASP A 381 -14.20 2.60 -2.39
C ASP A 381 -15.45 2.23 -3.22
N GLY A 382 -16.30 3.22 -3.52
CA GLY A 382 -17.49 3.00 -4.34
C GLY A 382 -17.16 2.78 -5.80
N TRP A 383 -16.20 3.54 -6.36
CA TRP A 383 -15.72 3.32 -7.72
C TRP A 383 -15.03 1.95 -7.87
N PHE A 384 -14.27 1.54 -6.85
CA PHE A 384 -13.70 0.20 -6.81
C PHE A 384 -14.78 -0.88 -6.77
N ALA A 385 -15.78 -0.77 -5.88
CA ALA A 385 -16.89 -1.71 -5.78
C ALA A 385 -17.80 -1.72 -7.04
N TYR A 386 -17.95 -0.58 -7.70
CA TYR A 386 -18.64 -0.49 -8.98
C TYR A 386 -17.87 -1.22 -10.08
N GLY A 387 -16.54 -1.05 -10.12
CA GLY A 387 -15.68 -1.74 -11.09
C GLY A 387 -15.69 -3.26 -10.91
N THR A 388 -15.70 -3.75 -9.68
CA THR A 388 -15.78 -5.20 -9.39
C THR A 388 -17.15 -5.77 -9.76
N ALA A 389 -18.24 -5.06 -9.44
CA ALA A 389 -19.59 -5.44 -9.87
C ALA A 389 -19.73 -5.46 -11.40
N ALA A 390 -19.22 -4.44 -12.09
CA ALA A 390 -19.23 -4.35 -13.54
C ALA A 390 -18.41 -5.46 -14.20
N TRP A 391 -17.23 -5.79 -13.65
CA TRP A 391 -16.41 -6.89 -14.14
C TRP A 391 -17.11 -8.25 -14.00
N LYS A 392 -17.71 -8.54 -12.83
CA LYS A 392 -18.47 -9.79 -12.61
C LYS A 392 -19.73 -9.85 -13.47
N ASP A 393 -20.33 -8.71 -13.82
CA ASP A 393 -21.41 -8.58 -14.80
C ASP A 393 -20.92 -8.60 -16.27
N LYS A 394 -19.62 -8.86 -16.51
CA LYS A 394 -18.98 -8.92 -17.84
C LYS A 394 -19.00 -7.60 -18.64
N ASP A 395 -19.28 -6.48 -17.99
CA ASP A 395 -19.25 -5.14 -18.57
C ASP A 395 -17.83 -4.54 -18.44
N LEU A 396 -16.92 -4.99 -19.33
CA LEU A 396 -15.49 -4.63 -19.27
C LEU A 396 -15.24 -3.13 -19.46
N GLU A 397 -16.07 -2.44 -20.26
CA GLU A 397 -15.97 -0.98 -20.48
C GLU A 397 -16.18 -0.21 -19.19
N LYS A 398 -17.32 -0.46 -18.53
CA LYS A 398 -17.61 0.23 -17.26
C LYS A 398 -16.65 -0.18 -16.16
N ALA A 399 -16.16 -1.42 -16.15
CA ALA A 399 -15.16 -1.85 -15.18
C ALA A 399 -13.86 -1.05 -15.29
N VAL A 400 -13.32 -0.88 -16.51
CA VAL A 400 -12.10 -0.08 -16.71
C VAL A 400 -12.31 1.37 -16.35
N ASP A 401 -13.44 1.97 -16.76
CA ASP A 401 -13.77 3.36 -16.42
C ASP A 401 -13.88 3.56 -14.91
N ALA A 402 -14.54 2.63 -14.22
CA ALA A 402 -14.72 2.65 -12.78
C ALA A 402 -13.40 2.58 -12.01
N PHE A 403 -12.54 1.60 -12.33
CA PHE A 403 -11.24 1.51 -11.69
C PHE A 403 -10.34 2.70 -12.04
N SER A 404 -10.42 3.22 -13.28
CA SER A 404 -9.70 4.43 -13.68
C SER A 404 -10.14 5.65 -12.86
N ARG A 405 -11.43 5.80 -12.57
CA ARG A 405 -11.94 6.83 -11.65
C ARG A 405 -11.47 6.60 -10.22
N ALA A 406 -11.40 5.34 -9.76
CA ALA A 406 -10.90 5.02 -8.43
C ALA A 406 -9.44 5.51 -8.25
N VAL A 407 -8.55 5.22 -9.21
CA VAL A 407 -7.14 5.67 -9.15
C VAL A 407 -6.94 7.17 -9.41
N GLN A 408 -7.88 7.84 -10.09
CA GLN A 408 -7.84 9.31 -10.20
C GLN A 408 -8.10 10.00 -8.87
N ILE A 409 -8.94 9.40 -8.01
CA ILE A 409 -9.26 9.96 -6.68
C ILE A 409 -8.24 9.47 -5.64
N ASP A 410 -7.88 8.19 -5.69
CA ASP A 410 -6.88 7.56 -4.82
C ASP A 410 -5.77 6.88 -5.67
N PRO A 411 -4.71 7.63 -6.02
CA PRO A 411 -3.61 7.10 -6.83
C PRO A 411 -2.83 5.96 -6.19
N GLU A 412 -2.91 5.83 -4.85
CA GLU A 412 -2.14 4.86 -4.08
C GLU A 412 -2.80 3.47 -4.03
N ASN A 413 -4.01 3.34 -4.58
CA ASN A 413 -4.74 2.08 -4.61
C ASN A 413 -4.12 1.09 -5.60
N GLY A 414 -3.13 0.32 -5.12
CA GLY A 414 -2.46 -0.70 -5.92
C GLY A 414 -3.36 -1.85 -6.39
N GLU A 415 -4.49 -2.11 -5.71
CA GLU A 415 -5.46 -3.12 -6.17
C GLU A 415 -6.23 -2.65 -7.40
N ALA A 416 -6.64 -1.37 -7.40
CA ALA A 416 -7.31 -0.77 -8.55
C ALA A 416 -6.38 -0.77 -9.77
N TRP A 417 -5.11 -0.41 -9.60
CA TRP A 417 -4.10 -0.50 -10.67
C TRP A 417 -3.90 -1.94 -11.19
N ASN A 418 -3.85 -2.94 -10.29
CA ASN A 418 -3.79 -4.35 -10.68
C ASN A 418 -5.02 -4.76 -11.51
N ASN A 419 -6.22 -4.36 -11.09
CA ASN A 419 -7.46 -4.69 -11.81
C ASN A 419 -7.54 -3.99 -13.17
N ILE A 420 -7.11 -2.73 -13.30
CA ILE A 420 -6.97 -2.03 -14.59
C ILE A 420 -6.04 -2.81 -15.51
N ALA A 421 -4.90 -3.26 -14.99
CA ALA A 421 -3.91 -4.01 -15.77
C ALA A 421 -4.48 -5.35 -16.27
N CYS A 422 -5.14 -6.11 -15.39
CA CYS A 422 -5.82 -7.36 -15.77
C CYS A 422 -6.91 -7.12 -16.84
N LEU A 423 -7.72 -6.06 -16.71
CA LEU A 423 -8.75 -5.74 -17.71
C LEU A 423 -8.15 -5.33 -19.05
N HIS A 424 -7.04 -4.57 -19.06
CA HIS A 424 -6.32 -4.27 -20.30
C HIS A 424 -5.73 -5.51 -20.96
N MET A 425 -5.26 -6.48 -20.18
CA MET A 425 -4.79 -7.77 -20.68
C MET A 425 -5.92 -8.54 -21.37
N ILE A 426 -7.11 -8.63 -20.75
CA ILE A 426 -8.30 -9.26 -21.35
C ILE A 426 -8.70 -8.58 -22.67
N ARG A 427 -8.49 -7.26 -22.78
CA ARG A 427 -8.73 -6.49 -24.01
C ARG A 427 -7.64 -6.61 -25.07
N GLY A 428 -6.59 -7.40 -24.84
CA GLY A 428 -5.43 -7.51 -25.73
C GLY A 428 -4.54 -6.26 -25.77
N LYS A 429 -4.69 -5.32 -24.83
CA LYS A 429 -3.89 -4.09 -24.74
C LYS A 429 -2.68 -4.28 -23.83
N SER A 430 -1.77 -5.19 -24.21
CA SER A 430 -0.65 -5.63 -23.36
C SER A 430 0.29 -4.49 -22.93
N GLN A 431 0.55 -3.50 -23.79
CA GLN A 431 1.40 -2.34 -23.44
C GLN A 431 0.79 -1.46 -22.34
N ALA A 432 -0.53 -1.20 -22.40
CA ALA A 432 -1.23 -0.45 -21.37
C ALA A 432 -1.27 -1.24 -20.04
N ALA A 433 -1.41 -2.56 -20.12
CA ALA A 433 -1.36 -3.43 -18.95
C ALA A 433 0.01 -3.40 -18.25
N VAL A 434 1.13 -3.40 -18.99
CA VAL A 434 2.49 -3.24 -18.41
C VAL A 434 2.60 -1.92 -17.64
N GLN A 435 2.10 -0.81 -18.19
CA GLN A 435 2.14 0.48 -17.52
C GLN A 435 1.33 0.48 -16.22
N ALA A 436 0.10 -0.06 -16.26
CA ALA A 436 -0.74 -0.17 -15.08
C ALA A 436 -0.13 -1.08 -14.00
N PHE A 437 0.50 -2.20 -14.37
CA PHE A 437 1.22 -3.04 -13.42
C PHE A 437 2.44 -2.35 -12.81
N LYS A 438 3.17 -1.53 -13.57
CA LYS A 438 4.28 -0.74 -13.01
C LYS A 438 3.81 0.17 -11.88
N GLU A 439 2.66 0.81 -12.03
CA GLU A 439 2.05 1.60 -10.95
C GLU A 439 1.55 0.70 -9.80
N ALA A 440 0.87 -0.42 -10.10
CA ALA A 440 0.38 -1.35 -9.09
C ALA A 440 1.50 -1.85 -8.15
N VAL A 441 2.66 -2.18 -8.73
CA VAL A 441 3.81 -2.73 -8.03
C VAL A 441 4.53 -1.68 -7.15
N LYS A 442 4.45 -0.38 -7.48
CA LYS A 442 4.97 0.69 -6.61
C LYS A 442 4.27 0.68 -5.25
N PHE A 443 2.94 0.56 -5.25
CA PHE A 443 2.13 0.60 -4.03
C PHE A 443 1.98 -0.78 -3.36
N LYS A 444 1.95 -1.87 -4.15
CA LYS A 444 1.84 -3.26 -3.66
C LYS A 444 3.09 -4.10 -3.92
N ARG A 445 4.26 -3.59 -3.51
CA ARG A 445 5.54 -4.28 -3.71
C ARG A 445 5.65 -5.65 -3.02
N ASN A 446 4.92 -5.86 -1.93
CA ASN A 446 5.01 -7.08 -1.11
C ASN A 446 4.06 -8.20 -1.55
N SER A 447 3.19 -7.99 -2.54
CA SER A 447 2.26 -9.03 -3.03
C SER A 447 2.90 -9.80 -4.19
N TRP A 448 3.11 -11.10 -3.99
CA TRP A 448 3.67 -11.96 -5.03
C TRP A 448 2.68 -12.18 -6.19
N GLU A 449 1.37 -12.08 -5.93
CA GLU A 449 0.29 -12.20 -6.92
C GLU A 449 0.42 -11.13 -8.01
N VAL A 450 0.63 -9.87 -7.60
CA VAL A 450 0.77 -8.73 -8.52
C VAL A 450 2.03 -8.90 -9.37
N TRP A 451 3.14 -9.35 -8.78
CA TRP A 451 4.38 -9.64 -9.52
C TRP A 451 4.23 -10.83 -10.48
N GLU A 452 3.48 -11.87 -10.12
CA GLU A 452 3.20 -13.00 -11.02
C GLU A 452 2.41 -12.52 -12.24
N ASN A 453 1.36 -11.73 -12.02
CA ASN A 453 0.54 -11.14 -13.10
C ASN A 453 1.38 -10.20 -13.99
N TYR A 454 2.21 -9.36 -13.38
CA TYR A 454 3.12 -8.48 -14.12
C TYR A 454 4.12 -9.25 -14.99
N SER A 455 4.67 -10.36 -14.47
CA SER A 455 5.64 -11.19 -15.22
C SER A 455 5.03 -11.80 -16.49
N LYS A 456 3.76 -12.21 -16.45
CA LYS A 456 3.03 -12.77 -17.60
C LYS A 456 2.84 -11.71 -18.68
N VAL A 457 2.36 -10.52 -18.31
CA VAL A 457 2.12 -9.43 -19.27
C VAL A 457 3.42 -8.84 -19.82
N ALA A 458 4.47 -8.78 -19.00
CA ALA A 458 5.80 -8.39 -19.48
C ALA A 458 6.34 -9.38 -20.53
N LEU A 459 6.04 -10.68 -20.39
CA LEU A 459 6.39 -11.68 -21.39
C LEU A 459 5.60 -11.47 -22.69
N ASP A 460 4.29 -11.19 -22.61
CA ASP A 460 3.44 -10.95 -23.79
C ASP A 460 3.88 -9.71 -24.59
N THR A 461 4.55 -8.75 -23.93
CA THR A 461 5.15 -7.57 -24.59
C THR A 461 6.61 -7.78 -25.01
N CYS A 462 7.11 -9.02 -24.90
CA CYS A 462 8.49 -9.43 -25.14
C CYS A 462 9.54 -8.65 -24.32
N ASN A 463 9.17 -8.06 -23.19
CA ASN A 463 10.10 -7.35 -22.32
C ASN A 463 10.76 -8.30 -21.31
N MET A 464 11.71 -9.10 -21.81
CA MET A 464 12.36 -10.19 -21.06
C MET A 464 13.00 -9.73 -19.76
N ARG A 465 13.58 -8.51 -19.75
CA ARG A 465 14.22 -7.96 -18.55
C ARG A 465 13.22 -7.76 -17.42
N LEU A 466 12.10 -7.10 -17.70
CA LEU A 466 11.04 -6.86 -16.71
C LEU A 466 10.42 -8.18 -16.24
N THR A 467 10.24 -9.14 -17.15
CA THR A 467 9.75 -10.49 -16.80
C THR A 467 10.67 -11.17 -15.79
N LEU A 468 11.98 -11.18 -16.03
CA LEU A 468 12.94 -11.83 -15.12
C LEU A 468 13.04 -11.11 -13.77
N GLU A 469 13.04 -9.77 -13.76
CA GLU A 469 12.99 -8.98 -12.54
C GLU A 469 11.73 -9.32 -11.71
N ALA A 470 10.58 -9.41 -12.36
CA ALA A 470 9.32 -9.80 -11.71
C ALA A 470 9.36 -11.24 -11.17
N VAL A 471 9.89 -12.21 -11.92
CA VAL A 471 10.03 -13.60 -11.47
C VAL A 471 10.96 -13.69 -10.25
N LYS A 472 12.07 -12.94 -10.24
CA LYS A 472 12.98 -12.87 -9.10
C LYS A 472 12.26 -12.33 -7.85
N MET A 473 11.40 -11.32 -8.02
CA MET A 473 10.58 -10.81 -6.92
C MET A 473 9.56 -11.83 -6.42
N VAL A 474 8.87 -12.56 -7.30
CA VAL A 474 7.96 -13.65 -6.92
C VAL A 474 8.68 -14.73 -6.11
N LEU A 475 9.88 -15.13 -6.53
CA LEU A 475 10.69 -16.10 -5.80
C LEU A 475 11.07 -15.61 -4.41
N ASN A 476 11.57 -14.38 -4.31
CA ASN A 476 11.96 -13.78 -3.03
C ASN A 476 10.78 -13.66 -2.06
N LEU A 477 9.63 -13.16 -2.53
CA LEU A 477 8.42 -12.98 -1.72
C LEU A 477 7.77 -14.32 -1.31
N SER A 478 7.84 -15.33 -2.17
CA SER A 478 7.29 -16.67 -1.88
C SER A 478 8.24 -17.57 -1.09
N LYS A 479 9.42 -17.08 -0.67
CA LYS A 479 10.48 -17.87 -0.03
C LYS A 479 10.88 -19.09 -0.88
N ASN A 480 11.01 -18.89 -2.19
CA ASN A 480 11.38 -19.88 -3.20
C ASN A 480 10.39 -21.06 -3.36
N LYS A 481 9.13 -20.89 -2.96
CA LYS A 481 8.10 -21.93 -3.11
C LYS A 481 7.36 -21.88 -4.45
N ARG A 482 7.26 -20.69 -5.06
CA ARG A 482 6.49 -20.48 -6.29
C ARG A 482 7.41 -20.02 -7.43
N PHE A 483 7.42 -20.79 -8.51
CA PHE A 483 8.04 -20.43 -9.78
C PHE A 483 7.28 -21.10 -10.92
N ASN A 484 7.24 -20.45 -12.07
CA ASN A 484 6.62 -20.97 -13.28
C ASN A 484 7.73 -21.36 -14.27
N VAL A 485 7.89 -22.67 -14.51
CA VAL A 485 8.94 -23.20 -15.41
C VAL A 485 8.62 -22.85 -16.86
N ASP A 486 7.35 -22.92 -17.28
CA ASP A 486 6.91 -22.59 -18.64
C ASP A 486 7.23 -21.14 -19.00
N LEU A 487 7.07 -20.22 -18.04
CA LEU A 487 7.40 -18.81 -18.23
C LEU A 487 8.91 -18.63 -18.46
N LEU A 488 9.75 -19.26 -17.63
CA LEU A 488 11.20 -19.20 -17.79
C LEU A 488 11.68 -19.89 -19.07
N ASP A 489 11.01 -20.97 -19.48
CA ASP A 489 11.27 -21.67 -20.73
C ASP A 489 11.03 -20.77 -21.94
N LYS A 490 9.87 -20.10 -21.99
CA LYS A 490 9.55 -19.13 -23.05
C LYS A 490 10.56 -17.98 -23.12
N VAL A 491 10.99 -17.47 -21.96
CA VAL A 491 12.03 -16.43 -21.91
C VAL A 491 13.36 -16.97 -22.46
N MET A 492 13.78 -18.17 -22.04
CA MET A 492 15.01 -18.79 -22.51
C MET A 492 14.98 -19.03 -24.03
N ALA A 493 13.89 -19.58 -24.56
CA ALA A 493 13.71 -19.78 -25.99
C ALA A 493 13.81 -18.47 -26.78
N SER A 494 13.19 -17.40 -26.28
CA SER A 494 13.26 -16.08 -26.92
C SER A 494 14.68 -15.49 -26.90
N VAL A 495 15.44 -15.71 -25.82
CA VAL A 495 16.85 -15.28 -25.72
C VAL A 495 17.74 -16.10 -26.65
N GLU A 496 17.49 -17.41 -26.78
CA GLU A 496 18.20 -18.29 -27.72
C GLU A 496 17.92 -17.87 -29.18
N GLU A 497 16.67 -17.57 -29.53
CA GLU A 497 16.30 -17.08 -30.86
C GLU A 497 17.01 -15.76 -31.21
N GLN A 498 17.02 -14.78 -30.29
CA GLN A 498 17.77 -13.53 -30.48
C GLN A 498 19.27 -13.76 -30.67
N GLY A 499 19.85 -14.71 -29.92
CA GLY A 499 21.26 -15.10 -30.08
C GLY A 499 21.55 -15.70 -31.47
N THR A 500 20.66 -16.54 -32.00
CA THR A 500 20.84 -17.15 -33.32
C THR A 500 20.74 -16.15 -34.48
N GLN A 501 19.84 -15.16 -34.38
CA GLN A 501 19.69 -14.09 -35.38
C GLN A 501 20.96 -13.24 -35.46
N LEU A 502 21.50 -12.82 -34.31
CA LEU A 502 22.78 -12.09 -34.23
C LEU A 502 23.95 -12.89 -34.81
N THR A 503 23.96 -14.22 -34.63
CA THR A 503 25.03 -15.09 -35.15
C THR A 503 24.95 -15.28 -36.68
N GLN A 504 23.76 -15.12 -37.27
CA GLN A 504 23.56 -15.18 -38.72
C GLN A 504 23.89 -13.84 -39.39
N GLU A 505 23.54 -12.71 -38.76
CA GLU A 505 23.89 -11.37 -39.24
C GLU A 505 25.38 -11.05 -39.07
N ALA A 506 26.03 -11.54 -38.01
CA ALA A 506 27.47 -11.42 -37.83
C ALA A 506 28.29 -12.21 -38.87
N LYS A 507 27.68 -13.20 -39.55
CA LYS A 507 28.31 -13.92 -40.68
C LYS A 507 28.14 -13.22 -42.02
N SER A 508 27.22 -12.26 -42.14
CA SER A 508 26.98 -11.50 -43.38
C SER A 508 27.65 -10.11 -43.38
N ILE A 509 28.02 -9.56 -42.22
CA ILE A 509 28.66 -8.24 -42.10
C ILE A 509 30.08 -8.39 -41.55
N SER A 510 31.07 -8.39 -42.45
CA SER A 510 32.50 -8.49 -42.12
C SER A 510 33.13 -7.16 -41.69
N ASN A 511 32.46 -6.34 -40.87
CA ASN A 511 33.05 -5.12 -40.29
C ASN A 511 32.47 -4.86 -38.88
N ALA A 512 33.30 -5.06 -37.85
CA ALA A 512 32.96 -4.79 -36.46
C ALA A 512 32.96 -3.28 -36.18
N SER A 513 31.80 -2.72 -35.84
CA SER A 513 31.64 -1.38 -35.26
C SER A 513 31.32 -1.48 -33.76
N ASP A 514 31.58 -0.41 -33.01
CA ASP A 514 31.34 -0.34 -31.55
C ASP A 514 29.87 -0.56 -31.12
N ASP A 515 28.90 -0.45 -32.03
CA ASP A 515 27.49 -0.74 -31.74
C ASP A 515 27.19 -2.25 -31.63
N ALA A 516 27.94 -3.10 -32.35
CA ALA A 516 27.81 -4.57 -32.26
C ALA A 516 28.17 -5.11 -30.85
N ASN A 517 29.01 -4.37 -30.11
CA ASN A 517 29.38 -4.69 -28.73
C ASN A 517 28.28 -4.35 -27.71
N LYS A 518 27.33 -3.46 -28.01
CA LYS A 518 26.17 -3.20 -27.13
C LYS A 518 25.07 -4.24 -27.33
N GLU A 519 24.84 -4.66 -28.57
CA GLU A 519 23.81 -5.64 -28.92
C GLU A 519 24.11 -7.05 -28.39
N THR A 520 25.38 -7.44 -28.33
CA THR A 520 25.82 -8.71 -27.72
C THR A 520 25.82 -8.71 -26.18
N ARG A 521 25.78 -7.54 -25.52
CA ARG A 521 25.77 -7.44 -24.04
C ARG A 521 24.40 -7.77 -23.44
N LEU A 522 23.32 -7.35 -24.09
CA LEU A 522 21.95 -7.53 -23.60
C LEU A 522 21.57 -9.01 -23.45
N PRO A 523 21.76 -9.89 -24.46
CA PRO A 523 21.50 -11.32 -24.33
C PRO A 523 22.33 -11.95 -23.21
N ASN A 524 23.63 -11.62 -23.12
CA ASN A 524 24.51 -12.15 -22.09
C ASN A 524 24.07 -11.77 -20.67
N GLN A 525 23.65 -10.51 -20.45
CA GLN A 525 23.08 -10.05 -19.18
C GLN A 525 21.79 -10.79 -18.82
N LEU A 526 20.91 -11.05 -19.80
CA LEU A 526 19.67 -11.81 -19.57
C LEU A 526 19.98 -13.25 -19.17
N VAL A 527 20.95 -13.91 -19.84
CA VAL A 527 21.41 -15.26 -19.48
C VAL A 527 22.00 -15.29 -18.07
N ASP A 528 22.71 -14.25 -17.63
CA ASP A 528 23.20 -14.14 -16.25
C ASP A 528 22.05 -14.06 -15.24
N ILE A 529 21.05 -13.20 -15.49
CA ILE A 529 19.88 -13.05 -14.60
C ILE A 529 19.07 -14.36 -14.52
N ILE A 530 18.87 -15.06 -15.64
CA ILE A 530 18.24 -16.38 -15.66
C ILE A 530 19.05 -17.36 -14.81
N GLY A 531 20.38 -17.33 -14.93
CA GLY A 531 21.28 -18.17 -14.15
C GLY A 531 21.13 -17.98 -12.64
N ASP A 532 21.08 -16.74 -12.18
CA ASP A 532 20.87 -16.42 -10.77
C ASP A 532 19.54 -17.00 -10.25
N ILE A 533 18.46 -16.83 -11.04
CA ILE A 533 17.13 -17.35 -10.72
C ILE A 533 17.15 -18.89 -10.63
N LEU A 534 17.72 -19.56 -11.63
CA LEU A 534 17.79 -21.02 -11.67
C LEU A 534 18.64 -21.57 -10.52
N GLN A 535 19.77 -20.95 -10.21
CA GLN A 535 20.61 -21.35 -9.07
C GLN A 535 19.89 -21.16 -7.73
N GLN A 536 19.11 -20.08 -7.58
CA GLN A 536 18.28 -19.84 -6.41
C GLN A 536 17.23 -20.95 -6.22
N ILE A 537 16.62 -21.43 -7.31
CA ILE A 537 15.67 -22.55 -7.29
C ILE A 537 16.37 -23.88 -6.94
N VAL A 538 17.55 -24.16 -7.50
CA VAL A 538 18.32 -25.38 -7.14
C VAL A 538 18.62 -25.41 -5.63
N ARG A 539 18.99 -24.26 -5.05
CA ARG A 539 19.27 -24.14 -3.61
C ARG A 539 18.03 -24.37 -2.73
N SER A 540 16.82 -24.11 -3.23
CA SER A 540 15.59 -24.36 -2.47
C SER A 540 15.11 -25.81 -2.51
N GLY A 541 15.74 -26.67 -3.33
CA GLY A 541 15.46 -28.10 -3.38
C GLY A 541 14.25 -28.49 -4.25
N ALA A 542 13.65 -27.55 -4.99
CA ALA A 542 12.56 -27.85 -5.91
C ALA A 542 13.11 -28.44 -7.22
N SER A 543 12.66 -29.64 -7.60
CA SER A 543 13.22 -30.37 -8.75
C SER A 543 12.14 -31.04 -9.62
N ASN A 544 11.77 -30.37 -10.70
CA ASN A 544 10.94 -30.96 -11.77
C ASN A 544 11.84 -31.36 -12.96
N ALA A 545 11.39 -32.33 -13.76
CA ALA A 545 12.12 -32.76 -14.96
C ALA A 545 12.35 -31.62 -15.97
N GLU A 546 11.31 -30.83 -16.22
CA GLU A 546 11.35 -29.68 -17.13
C GLU A 546 12.34 -28.61 -16.66
N PHE A 547 12.40 -28.38 -15.34
CA PHE A 547 13.37 -27.47 -14.75
C PHE A 547 14.82 -27.90 -15.00
N TRP A 548 15.14 -29.19 -14.85
CA TRP A 548 16.49 -29.69 -15.14
C TRP A 548 16.86 -29.55 -16.62
N GLY A 549 15.89 -29.72 -17.52
CA GLY A 549 16.08 -29.45 -18.95
C GLY A 549 16.38 -27.99 -19.25
N LEU A 550 15.69 -27.07 -18.59
CA LEU A 550 15.96 -25.64 -18.67
C LEU A 550 17.35 -25.28 -18.11
N TYR A 551 17.71 -25.85 -16.96
CA TYR A 551 19.01 -25.64 -16.32
C TYR A 551 20.17 -26.14 -17.19
N ALA A 552 19.98 -27.27 -17.88
CA ALA A 552 20.95 -27.78 -18.85
C ALA A 552 21.14 -26.83 -20.04
N ARG A 553 20.05 -26.30 -20.62
CA ARG A 553 20.13 -25.32 -21.71
C ARG A 553 20.86 -24.05 -21.31
N TRP A 554 20.61 -23.55 -20.10
CA TRP A 554 21.35 -22.41 -19.55
C TRP A 554 22.87 -22.68 -19.48
N HIS A 555 23.30 -23.83 -18.94
CA HIS A 555 24.71 -24.22 -18.90
C HIS A 555 25.33 -24.36 -20.29
N LYS A 556 24.56 -24.89 -21.25
CA LYS A 556 24.97 -24.99 -22.65
C LYS A 556 25.19 -23.60 -23.26
N SER A 557 24.31 -22.64 -23.00
CA SER A 557 24.45 -21.24 -23.44
C SER A 557 25.70 -20.56 -22.86
N LYS A 558 26.07 -20.89 -21.62
CA LYS A 558 27.33 -20.44 -20.99
C LYS A 558 28.59 -21.18 -21.46
N GLY A 559 28.45 -22.27 -22.23
CA GLY A 559 29.58 -23.10 -22.69
C GLY A 559 30.09 -24.13 -21.67
N ASN A 560 29.41 -24.30 -20.53
CA ASN A 560 29.82 -25.25 -19.49
C ASN A 560 29.25 -26.65 -19.77
N LEU A 561 29.88 -27.37 -20.70
CA LEU A 561 29.40 -28.69 -21.15
C LEU A 561 29.34 -29.75 -20.04
N MET A 562 30.29 -29.73 -19.08
CA MET A 562 30.30 -30.69 -17.97
C MET A 562 29.06 -30.54 -17.07
N ALA A 563 28.78 -29.32 -16.60
CA ALA A 563 27.61 -29.04 -15.77
C ALA A 563 26.28 -29.24 -16.53
N CYS A 564 26.28 -29.00 -17.85
CA CYS A 564 25.17 -29.34 -18.74
C CYS A 564 24.88 -30.85 -18.72
N SER A 565 25.91 -31.69 -18.86
CA SER A 565 25.76 -33.15 -18.83
C SER A 565 25.21 -33.66 -17.49
N GLU A 566 25.64 -33.08 -16.37
CA GLU A 566 25.12 -33.41 -15.04
C GLU A 566 23.64 -33.03 -14.86
N ALA A 567 23.24 -31.85 -15.36
CA ALA A 567 21.86 -31.38 -15.34
C ALA A 567 20.95 -32.27 -16.20
N LEU A 568 21.36 -32.62 -17.42
CA LEU A 568 20.64 -33.54 -18.29
C LEU A 568 20.52 -34.94 -17.67
N LEU A 569 21.56 -35.42 -16.99
CA LEU A 569 21.51 -36.70 -16.30
C LEU A 569 20.48 -36.68 -15.15
N LYS A 570 20.37 -35.57 -14.40
CA LYS A 570 19.31 -35.38 -13.40
C LYS A 570 17.92 -35.31 -14.03
N GLN A 571 17.77 -34.67 -15.18
CA GLN A 571 16.52 -34.65 -15.95
C GLN A 571 16.10 -36.08 -16.33
N VAL A 572 17.00 -36.84 -16.96
CA VAL A 572 16.78 -38.23 -17.40
C VAL A 572 16.37 -39.11 -16.21
N ARG A 573 17.07 -38.99 -15.07
CA ARG A 573 16.71 -39.73 -13.84
C ARG A 573 15.33 -39.37 -13.31
N SER A 574 14.95 -38.09 -13.35
CA SER A 574 13.62 -37.68 -12.88
C SER A 574 12.47 -38.18 -13.78
N LEU A 575 12.76 -38.38 -15.08
CA LEU A 575 11.80 -38.93 -16.04
C LEU A 575 11.68 -40.46 -15.96
N GLN A 576 12.70 -41.18 -15.45
CA GLN A 576 12.72 -42.65 -15.30
C GLN A 576 11.79 -43.23 -14.20
N GLY A 577 10.75 -42.49 -13.79
CA GLY A 577 9.79 -42.91 -12.76
C GLY A 577 8.82 -44.03 -13.20
N SER A 578 8.03 -44.54 -12.25
CA SER A 578 7.14 -45.71 -12.42
C SER A 578 6.07 -45.59 -13.51
N GLY A 579 5.70 -44.37 -13.92
CA GLY A 579 4.67 -44.11 -14.94
C GLY A 579 5.19 -43.94 -16.37
N LEU A 580 6.50 -44.10 -16.63
CA LEU A 580 7.11 -43.85 -17.94
C LEU A 580 6.47 -44.69 -19.07
N TRP A 581 6.04 -45.90 -18.73
CA TRP A 581 5.60 -46.94 -19.67
C TRP A 581 4.14 -46.82 -20.11
N HIS A 582 3.38 -45.94 -19.47
CA HIS A 582 1.95 -45.77 -19.72
C HIS A 582 1.61 -44.49 -20.47
N ASP A 583 2.55 -43.55 -20.58
CA ASP A 583 2.33 -42.23 -21.18
C ASP A 583 3.32 -41.96 -22.31
N GLN A 584 2.82 -41.99 -23.55
CA GLN A 584 3.58 -41.74 -24.76
C GLN A 584 4.33 -40.40 -24.71
N LYS A 585 3.72 -39.35 -24.16
CA LYS A 585 4.35 -38.01 -24.11
C LYS A 585 5.56 -38.02 -23.19
N LYS A 586 5.47 -38.63 -22.02
CA LYS A 586 6.60 -38.76 -21.09
C LYS A 586 7.73 -39.59 -21.67
N PHE A 587 7.39 -40.67 -22.38
CA PHE A 587 8.39 -41.48 -23.08
C PHE A 587 9.12 -40.68 -24.17
N THR A 588 8.40 -39.87 -24.95
CA THR A 588 9.04 -39.00 -25.95
C THR A 588 9.96 -37.94 -25.33
N GLN A 589 9.54 -37.31 -24.21
CA GLN A 589 10.40 -36.36 -23.47
C GLN A 589 11.65 -37.04 -22.90
N TYR A 590 11.51 -38.26 -22.37
CA TYR A 590 12.64 -39.07 -21.90
C TYR A 590 13.61 -39.43 -23.03
N ALA A 591 13.10 -39.88 -24.18
CA ALA A 591 13.92 -40.23 -25.33
C ALA A 591 14.67 -39.00 -25.87
N GLN A 592 14.00 -37.85 -25.95
CA GLN A 592 14.62 -36.59 -26.35
C GLN A 592 15.70 -36.14 -25.37
N ALA A 593 15.45 -36.16 -24.06
CA ALA A 593 16.43 -35.80 -23.04
C ALA A 593 17.65 -36.74 -23.08
N SER A 594 17.42 -38.05 -23.26
CA SER A 594 18.49 -39.06 -23.37
C SER A 594 19.35 -38.84 -24.62
N LEU A 595 18.72 -38.49 -25.75
CA LEU A 595 19.43 -38.15 -26.99
C LEU A 595 20.29 -36.88 -26.81
N GLN A 596 19.74 -35.85 -26.17
CA GLN A 596 20.47 -34.61 -25.90
C GLN A 596 21.68 -34.86 -24.99
N LEU A 597 21.54 -35.69 -23.96
CA LEU A 597 22.65 -36.10 -23.10
C LEU A 597 23.78 -36.77 -23.91
N CYS A 598 23.42 -37.68 -24.81
CA CYS A 598 24.41 -38.37 -25.65
C CYS A 598 25.12 -37.42 -26.62
N LYS A 599 24.40 -36.45 -27.20
CA LYS A 599 24.99 -35.41 -28.04
C LYS A 599 26.01 -34.57 -27.27
N VAL A 600 25.69 -34.16 -26.04
CA VAL A 600 26.61 -33.39 -25.19
C VAL A 600 27.83 -34.23 -24.80
N TYR A 601 27.69 -35.54 -24.52
CA TYR A 601 28.85 -36.40 -24.27
C TYR A 601 29.78 -36.54 -25.47
N ILE A 602 29.23 -36.61 -26.69
CA ILE A 602 30.03 -36.62 -27.92
C ILE A 602 30.78 -35.28 -28.08
N GLU A 603 30.13 -34.15 -27.78
CA GLU A 603 30.72 -32.81 -27.82
C GLU A 603 31.81 -32.60 -26.75
N ILE A 604 31.63 -33.16 -25.55
CA ILE A 604 32.69 -33.18 -24.52
C ILE A 604 33.86 -34.02 -25.00
N SER A 605 33.61 -35.20 -25.57
CA SER A 605 34.66 -36.09 -26.07
C SER A 605 35.46 -35.46 -27.21
N SER A 606 34.80 -34.72 -28.12
CA SER A 606 35.51 -34.01 -29.21
C SER A 606 36.38 -32.87 -28.71
N THR A 607 35.99 -32.19 -27.62
CA THR A 607 36.75 -31.07 -27.03
C THR A 607 37.87 -31.51 -26.09
N THR A 608 37.66 -32.59 -25.31
CA THR A 608 38.65 -33.10 -24.33
C THR A 608 39.51 -34.25 -24.84
N GLY A 609 39.12 -34.92 -25.94
CA GLY A 609 39.81 -36.10 -26.47
C GLY A 609 39.64 -37.36 -25.61
N SER A 610 38.77 -37.33 -24.60
CA SER A 610 38.56 -38.43 -23.66
C SER A 610 37.58 -39.48 -24.22
N ARG A 611 37.94 -40.75 -24.09
CA ARG A 611 37.14 -41.91 -24.55
C ARG A 611 36.05 -42.32 -23.55
N ARG A 612 36.11 -41.83 -22.31
CA ARG A 612 35.23 -42.23 -21.20
C ARG A 612 33.78 -41.80 -21.44
N GLU A 613 33.58 -40.56 -21.86
CA GLU A 613 32.29 -39.94 -22.12
C GLU A 613 31.59 -40.60 -23.32
N LEU A 614 32.39 -41.02 -24.31
CA LEU A 614 31.92 -41.75 -25.49
C LEU A 614 31.38 -43.14 -25.11
N LEU A 615 32.07 -43.86 -24.21
CA LEU A 615 31.58 -45.12 -23.64
C LEU A 615 30.33 -44.92 -22.78
N SER A 616 30.26 -43.84 -22.00
CA SER A 616 29.06 -43.49 -21.22
C SER A 616 27.86 -43.19 -22.12
N ALA A 617 28.06 -42.48 -23.25
CA ALA A 617 27.02 -42.25 -24.24
C ALA A 617 26.55 -43.57 -24.88
N GLU A 618 27.48 -44.46 -25.26
CA GLU A 618 27.15 -45.77 -25.83
C GLU A 618 26.32 -46.64 -24.86
N MET A 619 26.72 -46.69 -23.59
CA MET A 619 25.97 -47.43 -22.56
C MET A 619 24.57 -46.84 -22.33
N HIS A 620 24.45 -45.51 -22.27
CA HIS A 620 23.16 -44.85 -22.13
C HIS A 620 22.24 -45.13 -23.33
N LEU A 621 22.75 -45.02 -24.56
CA LEU A 621 21.97 -45.33 -25.78
C LEU A 621 21.48 -46.77 -25.80
N LYS A 622 22.34 -47.74 -25.47
CA LYS A 622 21.96 -49.16 -25.39
C LYS A 622 20.88 -49.39 -24.34
N SER A 623 20.99 -48.73 -23.18
CA SER A 623 19.98 -48.80 -22.13
C SER A 623 18.64 -48.20 -22.56
N SER A 624 18.65 -47.01 -23.18
CA SER A 624 17.43 -46.35 -23.69
C SER A 624 16.78 -47.15 -24.83
N LEU A 625 17.57 -47.81 -25.68
CA LEU A 625 17.06 -48.69 -26.74
C LEU A 625 16.37 -49.93 -26.18
N LYS A 626 16.97 -50.57 -25.17
CA LYS A 626 16.33 -51.70 -24.47
C LYS A 626 15.00 -51.28 -23.83
N GLN A 627 14.97 -50.09 -23.23
CA GLN A 627 13.72 -49.55 -22.69
C GLN A 627 12.71 -49.22 -23.81
N ALA A 628 13.12 -48.73 -24.98
CA ALA A 628 12.21 -48.51 -26.10
C ALA A 628 11.60 -49.81 -26.64
N THR A 629 12.38 -50.90 -26.71
CA THR A 629 11.88 -52.21 -27.15
C THR A 629 10.87 -52.80 -26.17
N ASP A 630 11.11 -52.64 -24.86
CA ASP A 630 10.20 -53.11 -23.82
C ASP A 630 8.86 -52.32 -23.85
N PHE A 631 8.92 -51.02 -24.14
CA PHE A 631 7.73 -50.17 -24.32
C PHE A 631 6.88 -50.61 -25.52
N SER A 632 7.51 -50.86 -26.68
CA SER A 632 6.83 -51.31 -27.90
C SER A 632 6.17 -52.68 -27.73
N ALA A 633 6.70 -53.55 -26.87
CA ALA A 633 6.14 -54.87 -26.59
C ALA A 633 4.88 -54.83 -25.72
N HIS A 634 4.66 -53.76 -24.93
CA HIS A 634 3.50 -53.62 -24.03
C HIS A 634 2.34 -52.81 -24.63
N ASN A 635 2.56 -52.06 -25.72
CA ASN A 635 1.53 -51.26 -26.39
C ASN A 635 1.58 -51.43 -27.93
N PRO A 636 1.01 -52.51 -28.49
CA PRO A 636 1.08 -52.80 -29.93
C PRO A 636 0.25 -51.85 -30.82
N ALA A 637 -0.59 -50.99 -30.23
CA ALA A 637 -1.44 -50.04 -30.97
C ALA A 637 -0.75 -48.69 -31.29
N CYS A 638 0.46 -48.44 -30.79
CA CYS A 638 1.17 -47.17 -30.97
C CYS A 638 2.38 -47.40 -31.88
N SER A 639 2.33 -46.95 -33.14
CA SER A 639 3.44 -47.04 -34.10
C SER A 639 4.62 -46.15 -33.67
N CYS A 640 5.39 -46.59 -32.68
CA CYS A 640 6.57 -45.88 -32.17
C CYS A 640 7.83 -46.09 -33.04
N GLU A 641 7.77 -46.94 -34.06
CA GLU A 641 8.86 -47.11 -35.03
C GLU A 641 9.25 -45.78 -35.70
N HIS A 642 8.32 -44.86 -35.92
CA HIS A 642 8.62 -43.58 -36.56
C HIS A 642 9.46 -42.64 -35.67
N SER A 643 9.17 -42.61 -34.36
CA SER A 643 9.91 -41.80 -33.38
C SER A 643 11.29 -42.37 -33.08
N VAL A 644 11.41 -43.71 -33.06
CA VAL A 644 12.69 -44.40 -32.92
C VAL A 644 13.54 -44.25 -34.19
N ASN A 645 12.94 -44.28 -35.38
CA ASN A 645 13.65 -44.12 -36.66
C ASN A 645 14.03 -42.66 -37.00
N GLN A 646 13.26 -41.64 -36.56
CA GLN A 646 13.70 -40.24 -36.72
C GLN A 646 14.91 -39.89 -35.85
N ILE A 647 15.12 -40.60 -34.74
CA ILE A 647 16.28 -40.45 -33.85
C ILE A 647 17.53 -41.15 -34.45
N TYR A 648 17.35 -42.13 -35.33
CA TYR A 648 18.41 -43.01 -35.81
C TYR A 648 18.49 -43.07 -37.35
N THR A 649 19.32 -42.21 -37.94
CA THR A 649 19.96 -42.52 -39.24
C THR A 649 21.41 -42.96 -38.99
N PRO A 650 21.82 -44.16 -39.46
CA PRO A 650 23.13 -44.76 -39.14
C PRO A 650 24.27 -44.20 -39.99
N ARG A 651 24.42 -42.87 -40.09
CA ARG A 651 25.44 -42.23 -40.96
C ARG A 651 26.46 -41.33 -40.26
N ALA A 652 26.49 -41.26 -38.92
CA ALA A 652 27.38 -40.33 -38.20
C ALA A 652 28.18 -40.96 -37.05
N LEU A 653 28.71 -42.17 -37.23
CA LEU A 653 29.80 -42.70 -36.40
C LEU A 653 30.99 -42.99 -37.31
N PRO A 654 32.12 -42.26 -37.20
CA PRO A 654 33.34 -42.66 -37.89
C PRO A 654 33.79 -44.01 -37.35
N LEU A 655 33.90 -44.99 -38.26
CA LEU A 655 34.55 -46.27 -38.05
C LEU A 655 36.00 -46.05 -37.61
N ALA A 656 36.24 -46.04 -36.31
CA ALA A 656 37.57 -46.26 -35.76
C ALA A 656 37.45 -47.23 -34.60
N LEU A 657 38.18 -48.34 -34.71
CA LEU A 657 38.52 -49.35 -33.69
C LEU A 657 37.92 -50.75 -33.96
N THR A 658 38.59 -51.49 -34.84
CA THR A 658 38.65 -52.96 -34.79
C THR A 658 39.55 -53.41 -33.62
N PRO A 659 39.26 -54.55 -32.97
CA PRO A 659 39.94 -55.00 -31.75
C PRO A 659 41.16 -55.88 -32.03
N GLN A 660 42.22 -55.77 -31.22
CA GLN A 660 43.19 -56.84 -31.01
C GLN A 660 43.46 -57.03 -29.52
N GLY A 661 43.37 -58.29 -29.07
CA GLY A 661 44.10 -58.79 -27.89
C GLY A 661 43.33 -58.80 -26.57
N PRO A 662 43.19 -59.97 -25.91
CA PRO A 662 42.51 -60.10 -24.63
C PRO A 662 43.48 -60.00 -23.45
N GLU A 663 43.13 -59.26 -22.41
CA GLU A 663 43.69 -59.50 -21.08
C GLU A 663 42.57 -59.65 -20.05
N ARG A 664 42.47 -60.87 -19.53
CA ARG A 664 41.83 -61.18 -18.26
C ARG A 664 42.59 -60.46 -17.15
N ARG A 665 41.87 -59.80 -16.23
CA ARG A 665 42.14 -59.84 -14.79
C ARG A 665 40.84 -59.50 -14.05
N GLY A 666 40.38 -60.43 -13.22
CA GLY A 666 39.34 -60.16 -12.24
C GLY A 666 39.89 -59.32 -11.10
N ILE A 667 38.98 -58.74 -10.29
CA ILE A 667 38.76 -59.14 -8.89
C ILE A 667 37.88 -58.09 -8.16
N HIS A 668 36.94 -58.65 -7.40
CA HIS A 668 36.17 -58.17 -6.24
C HIS A 668 35.08 -57.09 -6.33
N ALA A 669 33.87 -57.61 -6.08
CA ALA A 669 32.71 -56.95 -5.51
C ALA A 669 32.98 -56.34 -4.13
N LYS A 670 32.29 -55.22 -3.85
CA LYS A 670 31.75 -54.91 -2.53
C LYS A 670 30.33 -54.37 -2.69
N VAL A 671 29.38 -55.25 -2.41
CA VAL A 671 27.99 -54.94 -2.12
C VAL A 671 27.95 -54.37 -0.70
N ALA A 672 27.35 -53.20 -0.54
CA ALA A 672 26.92 -52.69 0.77
C ALA A 672 25.45 -52.28 0.64
N THR A 673 24.58 -53.20 1.04
CA THR A 673 23.19 -52.97 1.40
C THR A 673 23.13 -52.36 2.81
N ARG A 674 22.22 -51.39 3.02
CA ARG A 674 21.52 -51.07 4.28
C ARG A 674 20.51 -49.96 3.97
N GLN A 675 19.23 -50.31 3.87
CA GLN A 675 18.22 -50.45 4.93
C GLN A 675 17.40 -49.17 5.08
N TRP A 676 16.15 -49.25 4.62
CA TRP A 676 15.05 -48.40 5.01
C TRP A 676 14.72 -48.64 6.49
N SER A 677 14.35 -47.57 7.18
CA SER A 677 13.63 -47.62 8.45
C SER A 677 12.41 -46.70 8.33
N ASP A 678 11.24 -47.32 8.40
CA ASP A 678 9.96 -46.66 8.69
C ASP A 678 9.99 -46.06 10.10
N GLY A 679 9.30 -44.93 10.26
CA GLY A 679 9.04 -44.29 11.55
C GLY A 679 7.81 -43.40 11.43
N ALA A 680 6.71 -43.85 12.03
CA ALA A 680 5.37 -43.27 11.99
C ALA A 680 5.20 -42.02 12.88
N ASP A 681 4.12 -41.30 12.57
CA ASP A 681 3.23 -40.51 13.43
C ASP A 681 3.79 -39.38 14.30
N ARG A 682 3.25 -38.17 14.07
CA ARG A 682 2.84 -37.24 15.14
C ARG A 682 1.74 -36.31 14.65
N SER A 683 0.58 -36.46 15.28
CA SER A 683 -0.53 -35.53 15.33
C SER A 683 -0.12 -34.23 16.04
N ILE A 684 -0.51 -33.08 15.48
CA ILE A 684 -0.59 -31.83 16.24
C ILE A 684 -1.91 -31.12 15.89
N ARG A 685 -2.68 -30.95 16.96
CA ARG A 685 -3.87 -30.13 17.15
C ARG A 685 -3.42 -28.68 17.30
N GLU A 686 -3.95 -27.75 16.51
CA GLU A 686 -4.16 -26.33 16.86
C GLU A 686 -5.36 -25.88 15.99
N GLY A 687 -6.43 -25.27 16.49
CA GLY A 687 -6.50 -24.22 17.51
C GLY A 687 -7.08 -23.00 16.81
N GLY A 688 -8.40 -22.82 16.91
CA GLY A 688 -9.12 -21.75 16.24
C GLY A 688 -8.67 -20.35 16.69
N LYS A 689 -8.65 -19.41 15.75
CA LYS A 689 -8.80 -17.98 16.03
C LYS A 689 -9.72 -17.37 14.97
N ALA A 690 -10.97 -17.18 15.39
CA ALA A 690 -11.88 -16.24 14.77
C ALA A 690 -11.26 -14.84 14.86
N SER A 691 -11.01 -14.21 13.71
CA SER A 691 -10.69 -12.79 13.63
C SER A 691 -11.91 -12.05 13.12
N ARG A 692 -12.26 -11.03 13.90
CA ARG A 692 -13.39 -10.13 13.81
C ARG A 692 -13.19 -9.23 12.58
N MET A 693 -13.90 -9.50 11.49
CA MET A 693 -13.98 -8.56 10.36
C MET A 693 -14.99 -7.46 10.70
N GLU A 694 -14.48 -6.27 10.99
CA GLU A 694 -15.15 -5.06 10.52
C GLU A 694 -15.13 -5.11 8.99
N GLY A 695 -16.30 -5.03 8.37
CA GLY A 695 -16.48 -5.25 6.93
C GLY A 695 -15.80 -4.18 6.06
N LYS A 696 -14.49 -4.30 5.87
CA LYS A 696 -13.90 -4.23 4.54
C LYS A 696 -14.26 -5.55 3.89
N ALA A 697 -15.10 -5.51 2.86
CA ALA A 697 -15.22 -6.67 2.00
C ALA A 697 -13.81 -6.93 1.47
N ASP A 698 -13.22 -8.07 1.82
CA ASP A 698 -12.09 -8.66 1.10
C ASP A 698 -12.61 -9.00 -0.31
N VAL A 699 -12.82 -7.96 -1.12
CA VAL A 699 -13.13 -8.10 -2.54
C VAL A 699 -11.80 -8.40 -3.20
N VAL A 700 -11.46 -9.69 -3.19
CA VAL A 700 -10.27 -10.24 -3.84
C VAL A 700 -10.20 -9.69 -5.26
N GLY A 701 -9.06 -9.06 -5.59
CA GLY A 701 -8.79 -8.53 -6.92
C GLY A 701 -8.93 -9.61 -8.00
N VAL A 702 -9.04 -9.17 -9.25
CA VAL A 702 -9.16 -10.06 -10.41
C VAL A 702 -7.95 -11.00 -10.45
N ASP A 703 -8.13 -12.26 -10.03
CA ASP A 703 -7.11 -13.29 -10.21
C ASP A 703 -7.19 -13.76 -11.66
N ILE A 704 -6.06 -13.69 -12.39
CA ILE A 704 -5.97 -14.14 -13.78
C ILE A 704 -6.40 -15.60 -13.91
N ARG A 705 -6.28 -16.39 -12.83
CA ARG A 705 -6.71 -17.79 -12.78
C ARG A 705 -8.23 -17.98 -12.85
N GLU A 706 -9.02 -17.03 -12.33
CA GLU A 706 -10.49 -17.05 -12.50
C GLU A 706 -10.89 -16.78 -13.95
N VAL A 707 -10.11 -15.98 -14.67
CA VAL A 707 -10.35 -15.60 -16.07
C VAL A 707 -10.04 -16.76 -17.03
N THR A 708 -8.94 -17.48 -16.82
CA THR A 708 -8.60 -18.65 -17.66
C THR A 708 -9.60 -19.81 -17.52
N ARG A 709 -10.31 -19.88 -16.40
CA ARG A 709 -11.29 -20.95 -16.12
C ARG A 709 -12.61 -20.74 -16.87
N THR A 710 -13.01 -19.49 -17.10
CA THR A 710 -14.23 -19.16 -17.86
C THR A 710 -14.09 -19.46 -19.35
N ASP A 711 -12.88 -19.38 -19.91
CA ASP A 711 -12.62 -19.74 -21.31
C ASP A 711 -12.67 -21.26 -21.54
N GLU A 712 -12.20 -22.08 -20.58
CA GLU A 712 -12.28 -23.55 -20.67
C GLU A 712 -13.71 -24.11 -20.55
N GLU A 713 -14.61 -23.45 -19.82
CA GLU A 713 -16.04 -23.83 -19.75
C GLU A 713 -16.80 -23.44 -21.03
N SER A 714 -16.41 -22.36 -21.70
CA SER A 714 -17.02 -21.95 -22.99
C SER A 714 -16.65 -22.87 -24.16
N ALA A 715 -15.56 -23.62 -24.05
CA ALA A 715 -15.09 -24.56 -25.08
C ALA A 715 -15.63 -25.99 -24.95
N LYS A 716 -16.46 -26.27 -23.92
CA LYS A 716 -17.10 -27.58 -23.68
C LYS A 716 -18.62 -27.54 -23.89
N THR A 717 -19.06 -27.10 -25.06
CA THR A 717 -20.43 -27.37 -25.52
C THR A 717 -20.37 -28.03 -26.90
N THR A 718 -20.62 -29.34 -26.91
CA THR A 718 -20.79 -30.15 -28.12
C THR A 718 -22.07 -29.76 -28.87
N PRO A 719 -22.10 -29.82 -30.22
CA PRO A 719 -23.28 -29.48 -30.99
C PRO A 719 -24.30 -30.63 -30.90
N HIS A 720 -25.53 -30.33 -30.49
CA HIS A 720 -26.66 -31.25 -30.62
C HIS A 720 -27.54 -30.82 -31.78
N ASP A 721 -27.65 -31.71 -32.77
CA ASP A 721 -28.65 -31.71 -33.83
C ASP A 721 -30.08 -31.67 -33.25
N GLY A 722 -30.95 -30.85 -33.85
CA GLY A 722 -32.38 -30.81 -33.55
C GLY A 722 -33.11 -29.83 -34.47
N THR A 723 -33.98 -30.38 -35.31
CA THR A 723 -34.78 -29.78 -36.40
C THR A 723 -35.68 -28.59 -36.01
N PRO A 724 -36.10 -27.74 -36.98
CA PRO A 724 -36.85 -26.51 -36.74
C PRO A 724 -38.36 -26.75 -36.69
N ASP A 725 -39.08 -25.96 -35.90
CA ASP A 725 -40.49 -25.63 -36.16
C ASP A 725 -40.91 -24.33 -35.42
N PRO A 726 -41.98 -23.64 -35.86
CA PRO A 726 -42.05 -22.18 -35.87
C PRO A 726 -43.15 -21.61 -34.96
N GLY A 727 -43.02 -20.30 -34.68
CA GLY A 727 -44.16 -19.44 -34.39
C GLY A 727 -44.41 -19.10 -32.92
N ALA A 728 -44.14 -17.83 -32.57
CA ALA A 728 -45.05 -16.99 -31.78
C ALA A 728 -44.47 -15.57 -31.70
N SER A 729 -44.89 -14.75 -32.66
CA SER A 729 -44.93 -13.29 -32.56
C SER A 729 -45.86 -12.87 -31.42
N LEU A 730 -45.53 -11.77 -30.72
CA LEU A 730 -46.46 -10.86 -30.01
C LEU A 730 -45.64 -9.67 -29.42
N PRO A 731 -46.24 -8.51 -29.13
CA PRO A 731 -46.06 -7.33 -29.96
C PRO A 731 -45.50 -6.12 -29.19
N LEU A 732 -45.20 -5.10 -29.99
CA LEU A 732 -44.95 -3.71 -29.61
C LEU A 732 -46.13 -3.07 -28.86
N LEU A 733 -45.75 -2.18 -27.92
CA LEU A 733 -46.39 -0.90 -27.55
C LEU A 733 -47.57 -0.93 -26.55
N PRO A 734 -47.86 0.19 -25.83
CA PRO A 734 -47.54 1.60 -26.13
C PRO A 734 -46.36 2.24 -25.40
#